data_AF-A0A1V5GM66-F1
#
_entry.id   AF-A0A1V5GM66-F1
#
_cell.length_a   1.000
_cell.length_b   1.000
_cell.length_c   1.000
_cell.angle_alpha   90.00
_cell.angle_beta   90.00
_cell.angle_gamma   90.00
#
_symmetry.space_group_name_H-M   'P 1'
#
loop_
_entity.id
_entity.type
_entity.pdbx_description
1 polymer ?
#
loop_
_entity_poly.entity_id
_entity_poly.type
_entity_poly.pdbx_seq_one_letter_code
_entity_poly.pdbx_strand_id
1 'polypeptide(L)'
;MAYITNWMFGGFNRQFPDFLPPNAAFGGEEGLREFVRIAHEAGHWVRPYVNFTWWSEGWEGPDRRPAPDSRPAPTLEARGEAALTLDAATGKPIREYYHGAYGYTACPGHPLVIERARDTRQALADDYGVDMFYEDQLGARRWPLDANPALASPMDFGAALMRLGRESAALRPVATEWGHDRALEFAVTLNYWALPPLSPIHVITGEEQTPWNGEEGRSFPYALYLAGGDAAPQILDCRDPAWLAWAMLLGCRVSLGTASLAVKEGPDREASLFLQLLAEALAEAGAAGAALRDFAYLQPRVARAEYENHRIIANFSAAPWPLEDGGAIAPDGFDLRADSGLRAGRYVGQEGERVLAFWRAGETQAWTLAPGGFDLRLGGLRMRAEPPSVKRNDAGRAAALLDFGSALGGGRLSETDRASLAAAFAQFRPERIETFDEFEAEPAKRRILVNTHSQILPVRALNDWPADVARLREWIEGGGVWIEAGRWPAWNAAAPGSDESGGWTVRRIGQAGFENFYGERCWISRRRETPPQPRPLKASALGRRVLSAETLAALESQAAIVTVPPMDFPGALPLCANADGDYLMVHPLGYGAIVRLGGDPVAAAPAALGETVEAILDGRLALDSPAWRAPLCRQVSLRGRSMPRSDAKTSGLPIADNPHDGIE
;
A
#
# COMPACT_ATOMS: atom_id res chain seq x y z
N MET A 1 -16.71 8.13 10.63
CA MET A 1 -16.71 6.73 11.13
C MET A 1 -15.28 6.28 11.31
N ALA A 2 -14.93 5.69 12.44
CA ALA A 2 -13.63 5.12 12.74
C ALA A 2 -13.69 3.60 12.65
N TYR A 3 -12.91 3.01 11.75
CA TYR A 3 -12.76 1.55 11.60
C TYR A 3 -11.43 1.12 12.22
N ILE A 4 -11.47 0.20 13.20
CA ILE A 4 -10.30 -0.18 14.00
C ILE A 4 -10.03 -1.70 13.92
N THR A 5 -8.77 -2.09 13.70
CA THR A 5 -8.38 -3.49 13.42
C THR A 5 -7.41 -4.11 14.42
N ASN A 6 -6.66 -3.32 15.20
CA ASN A 6 -5.64 -3.83 16.14
C ASN A 6 -6.07 -3.78 17.62
N TRP A 7 -7.34 -3.46 17.88
CA TRP A 7 -7.84 -3.18 19.23
C TRP A 7 -7.91 -4.42 20.14
N MET A 8 -8.00 -5.63 19.58
CA MET A 8 -8.23 -6.87 20.34
C MET A 8 -6.99 -7.44 21.02
N PHE A 9 -7.20 -8.30 22.03
CA PHE A 9 -6.20 -8.95 22.88
C PHE A 9 -4.89 -9.32 22.17
N GLY A 10 -4.95 -10.19 21.15
CA GLY A 10 -3.78 -10.65 20.40
C GLY A 10 -3.34 -9.70 19.27
N GLY A 11 -4.14 -8.69 18.93
CA GLY A 11 -4.00 -7.86 17.74
C GLY A 11 -4.63 -8.47 16.48
N PHE A 12 -4.45 -7.80 15.33
CA PHE A 12 -5.08 -8.20 14.07
C PHE A 12 -4.59 -9.57 13.58
N ASN A 13 -5.54 -10.43 13.17
CA ASN A 13 -5.31 -11.81 12.73
C ASN A 13 -4.56 -12.70 13.73
N ARG A 14 -4.79 -12.48 15.03
CA ARG A 14 -4.12 -13.22 16.11
C ARG A 14 -5.13 -13.61 17.17
N GLN A 15 -5.04 -14.86 17.63
CA GLN A 15 -5.80 -15.39 18.77
C GLN A 15 -7.33 -15.30 18.66
N PHE A 16 -7.89 -15.22 17.45
CA PHE A 16 -9.35 -15.30 17.25
C PHE A 16 -9.86 -16.68 17.69
N PRO A 17 -11.02 -16.79 18.34
CA PRO A 17 -12.05 -15.75 18.52
C PRO A 17 -11.93 -14.97 19.84
N ASP A 18 -10.81 -15.05 20.54
CA ASP A 18 -10.63 -14.43 21.86
C ASP A 18 -10.21 -12.96 21.70
N PHE A 19 -11.18 -12.10 21.35
CA PHE A 19 -10.94 -10.68 21.09
C PHE A 19 -10.70 -9.85 22.35
N LEU A 20 -11.20 -10.31 23.50
CA LEU A 20 -11.18 -9.60 24.77
C LEU A 20 -10.17 -10.20 25.75
N PRO A 21 -9.61 -9.39 26.67
CA PRO A 21 -9.80 -7.93 26.77
C PRO A 21 -9.10 -7.16 25.63
N PRO A 22 -9.44 -5.89 25.36
CA PRO A 22 -8.72 -5.06 24.41
C PRO A 22 -7.22 -5.01 24.73
N ASN A 23 -6.40 -4.82 23.70
CA ASN A 23 -4.96 -4.92 23.79
C ASN A 23 -4.37 -3.87 24.76
N ALA A 24 -3.63 -4.34 25.76
CA ALA A 24 -2.99 -3.48 26.75
C ALA A 24 -2.00 -2.48 26.13
N ALA A 25 -1.37 -2.82 24.99
CA ALA A 25 -0.45 -1.91 24.28
C ALA A 25 -1.14 -0.66 23.73
N PHE A 26 -2.47 -0.68 23.58
CA PHE A 26 -3.29 0.47 23.18
C PHE A 26 -4.12 1.05 24.34
N GLY A 27 -3.72 0.76 25.59
CA GLY A 27 -4.40 1.24 26.79
C GLY A 27 -5.50 0.32 27.32
N GLY A 28 -5.66 -0.89 26.76
CA GLY A 28 -6.59 -1.90 27.26
C GLY A 28 -8.05 -1.44 27.26
N GLU A 29 -8.82 -1.88 28.25
CA GLU A 29 -10.24 -1.56 28.37
C GLU A 29 -10.50 -0.05 28.49
N GLU A 30 -9.72 0.64 29.34
CA GLU A 30 -9.82 2.08 29.54
C GLU A 30 -9.49 2.85 28.25
N GLY A 31 -8.44 2.43 27.54
CA GLY A 31 -8.05 3.02 26.26
C GLY A 31 -9.13 2.90 25.20
N LEU A 32 -9.78 1.74 25.09
CA LEU A 32 -10.89 1.56 24.14
C LEU A 32 -12.11 2.42 24.51
N ARG A 33 -12.49 2.47 25.80
CA ARG A 33 -13.60 3.33 26.27
C ARG A 33 -13.33 4.80 25.98
N GLU A 34 -12.12 5.25 26.26
CA GLU A 34 -11.71 6.63 26.03
C GLU A 34 -11.72 6.97 24.53
N PHE A 35 -11.23 6.05 23.69
CA PHE A 35 -11.29 6.22 22.24
C PHE A 35 -12.73 6.36 21.73
N VAL A 36 -13.65 5.49 22.19
CA VAL A 36 -15.07 5.56 21.80
C VAL A 36 -15.69 6.87 22.25
N ARG A 37 -15.45 7.29 23.50
CA ARG A 37 -15.93 8.58 24.02
C ARG A 37 -15.47 9.75 23.16
N ILE A 38 -14.17 9.83 22.83
CA ILE A 38 -13.61 10.89 21.98
C ILE A 38 -14.23 10.86 20.57
N ALA A 39 -14.40 9.66 20.00
CA ALA A 39 -15.03 9.52 18.69
C ALA A 39 -16.48 10.03 18.70
N HIS A 40 -17.26 9.69 19.73
CA HIS A 40 -18.63 10.17 19.90
C HIS A 40 -18.70 11.69 20.10
N GLU A 41 -17.81 12.27 20.89
CA GLU A 41 -17.70 13.74 21.05
C GLU A 41 -17.37 14.45 19.74
N ALA A 42 -16.64 13.79 18.84
CA ALA A 42 -16.37 14.26 17.49
C ALA A 42 -17.49 13.94 16.47
N GLY A 43 -18.60 13.31 16.89
CA GLY A 43 -19.71 12.94 16.02
C GLY A 43 -19.40 11.74 15.10
N HIS A 44 -18.48 10.88 15.49
CA HIS A 44 -18.08 9.70 14.72
C HIS A 44 -18.60 8.41 15.34
N TRP A 45 -19.07 7.50 14.49
CA TRP A 45 -19.31 6.10 14.86
C TRP A 45 -18.02 5.30 14.93
N VAL A 46 -17.93 4.37 15.87
CA VAL A 46 -16.84 3.40 16.00
C VAL A 46 -17.27 2.02 15.51
N ARG A 47 -16.41 1.42 14.68
CA ARG A 47 -16.63 0.11 14.06
C ARG A 47 -15.38 -0.78 14.24
N PRO A 48 -15.32 -1.64 15.27
CA PRO A 48 -14.26 -2.62 15.41
C PRO A 48 -14.38 -3.74 14.38
N TYR A 49 -13.22 -4.20 13.92
CA TYR A 49 -13.07 -5.48 13.25
C TYR A 49 -13.24 -6.63 14.24
N VAL A 50 -14.00 -7.65 13.85
CA VAL A 50 -14.08 -8.98 14.47
C VAL A 50 -14.18 -10.05 13.38
N ASN A 51 -13.81 -11.29 13.69
CA ASN A 51 -13.95 -12.41 12.76
C ASN A 51 -14.19 -13.73 13.53
N PHE A 52 -15.44 -14.18 13.57
CA PHE A 52 -15.81 -15.42 14.28
C PHE A 52 -15.67 -16.67 13.41
N THR A 53 -15.37 -16.53 12.12
CA THR A 53 -15.33 -17.63 11.15
C THR A 53 -13.95 -18.28 11.01
N TRP A 54 -12.92 -17.69 11.62
CA TRP A 54 -11.55 -18.20 11.59
C TRP A 54 -10.94 -18.17 12.99
N TRP A 55 -10.36 -19.29 13.43
CA TRP A 55 -9.77 -19.44 14.74
C TRP A 55 -8.27 -19.68 14.64
N SER A 56 -7.47 -18.86 15.30
CA SER A 56 -6.02 -18.85 15.14
C SER A 56 -5.36 -20.00 15.90
N GLU A 57 -4.45 -20.73 15.24
CA GLU A 57 -3.60 -21.74 15.89
C GLU A 57 -2.24 -21.18 16.33
N GLY A 58 -2.02 -19.88 16.11
CA GLY A 58 -0.77 -19.20 16.44
C GLY A 58 -0.17 -18.40 15.28
N TRP A 59 0.89 -17.67 15.60
CA TRP A 59 1.59 -16.77 14.68
C TRP A 59 3.04 -17.21 14.43
N GLU A 60 3.37 -17.63 13.22
CA GLU A 60 4.72 -18.14 12.92
C GLU A 60 5.70 -17.02 12.54
N GLY A 61 5.35 -15.74 12.66
CA GLY A 61 6.29 -14.67 12.29
C GLY A 61 6.70 -14.66 10.81
N PRO A 62 7.47 -13.65 10.39
CA PRO A 62 7.92 -13.51 9.01
C PRO A 62 9.01 -14.52 8.60
N ASP A 63 9.53 -15.33 9.52
CA ASP A 63 10.53 -16.39 9.31
C ASP A 63 10.00 -17.80 9.58
N ARG A 64 8.67 -17.96 9.75
CA ARG A 64 8.01 -19.21 10.16
C ARG A 64 8.51 -19.76 11.50
N ARG A 65 9.03 -18.89 12.37
CA ARG A 65 9.33 -19.24 13.76
C ARG A 65 8.23 -18.70 14.67
N PRO A 66 7.73 -19.49 15.62
CA PRO A 66 6.79 -19.02 16.63
C PRO A 66 7.32 -17.72 17.25
N ALA A 67 6.63 -16.61 17.05
CA ALA A 67 6.94 -15.37 17.75
C ALA A 67 6.70 -15.58 19.27
N PRO A 68 7.32 -14.79 20.16
CA PRO A 68 7.10 -14.95 21.61
C PRO A 68 5.62 -14.87 22.05
N ASP A 69 4.76 -14.24 21.24
CA ASP A 69 3.31 -14.05 21.37
C ASP A 69 2.46 -15.00 20.49
N SER A 70 3.07 -16.03 19.89
CA SER A 70 2.47 -16.90 18.86
C SER A 70 1.49 -17.98 19.32
N ARG A 71 0.90 -17.85 20.51
CA ARG A 71 0.06 -18.92 21.04
C ARG A 71 -1.24 -19.05 20.23
N PRO A 72 -1.80 -20.27 20.11
CA PRO A 72 -3.17 -20.44 19.65
C PRO A 72 -4.16 -19.60 20.45
N ALA A 73 -5.35 -19.42 19.90
CA ALA A 73 -6.43 -18.78 20.62
C ALA A 73 -6.77 -19.56 21.91
N PRO A 74 -6.86 -18.90 23.08
CA PRO A 74 -7.19 -19.57 24.35
C PRO A 74 -8.39 -20.51 24.29
N THR A 75 -9.44 -20.13 23.56
CA THR A 75 -10.62 -20.97 23.36
C THR A 75 -10.28 -22.23 22.56
N LEU A 76 -9.47 -22.13 21.51
CA LEU A 76 -9.02 -23.28 20.73
C LEU A 76 -8.13 -24.21 21.57
N GLU A 77 -7.21 -23.67 22.38
CA GLU A 77 -6.39 -24.47 23.30
C GLU A 77 -7.24 -25.23 24.32
N ALA A 78 -8.24 -24.56 24.91
CA ALA A 78 -9.04 -25.12 25.98
C ALA A 78 -10.12 -26.10 25.51
N ARG A 79 -10.66 -25.89 24.31
CA ARG A 79 -11.83 -26.64 23.79
C ARG A 79 -11.49 -27.57 22.62
N GLY A 80 -10.27 -27.48 22.10
CA GLY A 80 -9.81 -28.27 20.97
C GLY A 80 -10.63 -28.00 19.70
N GLU A 81 -10.68 -28.99 18.83
CA GLU A 81 -11.16 -28.86 17.45
C GLU A 81 -12.68 -29.00 17.29
N ALA A 82 -13.44 -29.17 18.37
CA ALA A 82 -14.88 -29.52 18.31
C ALA A 82 -15.73 -28.48 17.57
N ALA A 83 -15.33 -27.21 17.62
CA ALA A 83 -16.03 -26.10 16.98
C ALA A 83 -15.53 -25.80 15.55
N LEU A 84 -14.60 -26.58 15.01
CA LEU A 84 -14.03 -26.37 13.70
C LEU A 84 -14.90 -26.98 12.60
N THR A 85 -14.89 -26.35 11.44
CA THR A 85 -15.51 -26.87 10.22
C THR A 85 -14.77 -28.12 9.80
N LEU A 86 -15.50 -29.22 9.57
CA LEU A 86 -14.92 -30.47 9.09
C LEU A 86 -15.19 -30.60 7.59
N ASP A 87 -14.14 -30.74 6.80
CA ASP A 87 -14.29 -31.00 5.37
C ASP A 87 -15.08 -32.30 5.14
N ALA A 88 -16.22 -32.22 4.44
CA ALA A 88 -17.12 -33.37 4.30
C ALA A 88 -16.51 -34.57 3.56
N ALA A 89 -15.46 -34.37 2.76
CA ALA A 89 -14.81 -35.47 2.04
C ALA A 89 -13.80 -36.21 2.92
N THR A 90 -13.11 -35.49 3.80
CA THR A 90 -11.98 -36.04 4.59
C THR A 90 -12.29 -36.20 6.08
N GLY A 91 -13.34 -35.55 6.58
CA GLY A 91 -13.68 -35.48 8.00
C GLY A 91 -12.67 -34.68 8.85
N LYS A 92 -11.74 -33.94 8.23
CA LYS A 92 -10.67 -33.21 8.92
C LYS A 92 -11.00 -31.72 9.04
N PRO A 93 -10.50 -31.02 10.07
CA PRO A 93 -10.63 -29.58 10.16
C PRO A 93 -10.05 -28.86 8.94
N ILE A 94 -10.76 -27.85 8.44
CA ILE A 94 -10.27 -27.00 7.35
C ILE A 94 -9.26 -26.00 7.92
N ARG A 95 -7.98 -26.19 7.57
CA ARG A 95 -6.87 -25.31 7.98
C ARG A 95 -6.55 -24.30 6.89
N GLU A 96 -6.38 -23.04 7.27
CA GLU A 96 -6.16 -21.88 6.42
C GLU A 96 -4.93 -21.08 6.87
N TYR A 97 -4.35 -20.29 5.95
CA TYR A 97 -3.22 -19.42 6.23
C TYR A 97 -3.53 -17.99 5.81
N TYR A 98 -3.37 -17.05 6.74
CA TYR A 98 -3.60 -15.63 6.53
C TYR A 98 -2.44 -14.80 7.07
N HIS A 99 -1.80 -14.02 6.21
CA HIS A 99 -0.84 -12.97 6.59
C HIS A 99 0.30 -13.37 7.54
N GLY A 100 0.68 -14.66 7.67
CA GLY A 100 1.68 -15.11 8.66
C GLY A 100 1.11 -15.93 9.83
N ALA A 101 -0.21 -16.05 9.90
CA ALA A 101 -0.92 -16.88 10.87
C ALA A 101 -1.53 -18.10 10.19
N TYR A 102 -1.45 -19.25 10.85
CA TYR A 102 -2.33 -20.37 10.54
C TYR A 102 -3.56 -20.31 11.45
N GLY A 103 -4.61 -20.97 11.00
CA GLY A 103 -5.79 -21.21 11.81
C GLY A 103 -6.78 -22.09 11.06
N TYR A 104 -7.98 -22.17 11.60
CA TYR A 104 -9.00 -23.08 11.13
C TYR A 104 -10.31 -22.35 10.87
N THR A 105 -11.06 -22.80 9.87
CA THR A 105 -12.42 -22.34 9.67
C THR A 105 -13.30 -22.84 10.83
N ALA A 106 -14.02 -21.96 11.49
CA ALA A 106 -14.94 -22.30 12.58
C ALA A 106 -16.34 -22.62 12.03
N CYS A 107 -17.01 -23.61 12.62
CA CYS A 107 -18.37 -24.01 12.27
C CYS A 107 -19.38 -22.99 12.83
N PRO A 108 -20.05 -22.14 12.01
CA PRO A 108 -20.90 -21.05 12.50
C PRO A 108 -22.11 -21.52 13.29
N GLY A 109 -22.52 -22.79 13.11
CA GLY A 109 -23.64 -23.39 13.84
C GLY A 109 -23.24 -24.01 15.19
N HIS A 110 -21.95 -24.10 15.50
CA HIS A 110 -21.50 -24.71 16.74
C HIS A 110 -21.81 -23.81 17.95
N PRO A 111 -22.39 -24.33 19.06
CA PRO A 111 -22.78 -23.53 20.22
C PRO A 111 -21.66 -22.65 20.78
N LEU A 112 -20.42 -23.16 20.80
CA LEU A 112 -19.26 -22.40 21.25
C LEU A 112 -18.95 -21.18 20.37
N VAL A 113 -19.10 -21.28 19.05
CA VAL A 113 -18.89 -20.14 18.13
C VAL A 113 -19.95 -19.07 18.38
N ILE A 114 -21.20 -19.49 18.53
CA ILE A 114 -22.34 -18.61 18.82
C ILE A 114 -22.14 -17.90 20.17
N GLU A 115 -21.75 -18.63 21.21
CA GLU A 115 -21.46 -18.09 22.54
C GLU A 115 -20.35 -17.05 22.49
N ARG A 116 -19.17 -17.39 21.95
CA ARG A 116 -18.03 -16.45 21.84
C ARG A 116 -18.39 -15.20 21.06
N ALA A 117 -19.15 -15.36 19.98
CA ALA A 117 -19.61 -14.24 19.19
C ALA A 117 -20.58 -13.35 20.00
N ARG A 118 -21.56 -13.92 20.70
CA ARG A 118 -22.51 -13.16 21.53
C ARG A 118 -21.80 -12.41 22.64
N ASP A 119 -20.92 -13.08 23.38
CA ASP A 119 -20.18 -12.47 24.49
C ASP A 119 -19.35 -11.26 24.01
N THR A 120 -18.61 -11.44 22.92
CA THR A 120 -17.78 -10.37 22.34
C THR A 120 -18.65 -9.20 21.85
N ARG A 121 -19.72 -9.48 21.10
CA ARG A 121 -20.61 -8.45 20.54
C ARG A 121 -21.33 -7.69 21.65
N GLN A 122 -21.80 -8.38 22.70
CA GLN A 122 -22.46 -7.76 23.84
C GLN A 122 -21.51 -6.85 24.61
N ALA A 123 -20.31 -7.32 24.92
CA ALA A 123 -19.29 -6.48 25.57
C ALA A 123 -18.93 -5.26 24.72
N LEU A 124 -18.70 -5.43 23.41
CA LEU A 124 -18.47 -4.31 22.50
C LEU A 124 -19.61 -3.27 22.53
N ALA A 125 -20.85 -3.73 22.48
CA ALA A 125 -22.03 -2.86 22.46
C ALA A 125 -22.32 -2.18 23.80
N ASP A 126 -22.29 -2.92 24.91
CA ASP A 126 -22.73 -2.47 26.23
C ASP A 126 -21.60 -1.88 27.05
N ASP A 127 -20.45 -2.57 27.06
CA ASP A 127 -19.33 -2.15 27.88
C ASP A 127 -18.57 -1.04 27.16
N TYR A 128 -18.25 -1.20 25.88
CA TYR A 128 -17.39 -0.23 25.17
C TYR A 128 -18.16 0.85 24.41
N GLY A 129 -19.48 0.73 24.24
CA GLY A 129 -20.31 1.71 23.55
C GLY A 129 -20.11 1.73 22.03
N VAL A 130 -19.70 0.62 21.42
CA VAL A 130 -19.49 0.52 19.97
C VAL A 130 -20.81 0.63 19.21
N ASP A 131 -20.78 1.36 18.08
CA ASP A 131 -21.97 1.66 17.28
C ASP A 131 -22.31 0.61 16.23
N MET A 132 -21.29 -0.08 15.70
CA MET A 132 -21.39 -0.93 14.51
C MET A 132 -20.35 -2.04 14.55
N PHE A 133 -20.64 -3.21 14.00
CA PHE A 133 -19.63 -4.28 13.85
C PHE A 133 -19.08 -4.33 12.42
N TYR A 134 -17.77 -4.52 12.27
CA TYR A 134 -17.22 -5.07 11.05
C TYR A 134 -16.91 -6.53 11.27
N GLU A 135 -17.78 -7.41 10.77
CA GLU A 135 -17.61 -8.85 10.88
C GLU A 135 -17.01 -9.38 9.58
N ASP A 136 -15.72 -9.66 9.66
CA ASP A 136 -14.98 -10.15 8.52
C ASP A 136 -15.58 -11.47 8.01
N GLN A 137 -15.50 -11.65 6.70
CA GLN A 137 -15.86 -12.88 6.01
C GLN A 137 -17.33 -13.34 6.12
N LEU A 138 -18.26 -12.65 6.80
CA LEU A 138 -19.69 -13.00 6.64
C LEU A 138 -20.12 -12.92 5.16
N GLY A 139 -19.59 -11.97 4.40
CA GLY A 139 -19.82 -11.80 2.96
C GLY A 139 -18.77 -12.43 2.03
N ALA A 140 -17.62 -12.86 2.56
CA ALA A 140 -16.49 -13.37 1.76
C ALA A 140 -16.18 -14.85 1.97
N ARG A 141 -16.72 -15.46 3.04
CA ARG A 141 -16.44 -16.85 3.40
C ARG A 141 -17.04 -17.79 2.36
N ARG A 142 -16.20 -18.68 1.82
CA ARG A 142 -16.68 -19.83 1.03
C ARG A 142 -17.63 -20.67 1.86
N TRP A 143 -18.59 -21.34 1.23
CA TRP A 143 -19.52 -22.24 1.92
C TRP A 143 -19.05 -23.69 1.73
N PRO A 144 -18.11 -24.20 2.56
CA PRO A 144 -17.72 -25.59 2.49
C PRO A 144 -18.91 -26.48 2.86
N LEU A 145 -18.81 -27.73 2.42
CA LEU A 145 -19.63 -28.80 2.98
C LEU A 145 -19.03 -29.16 4.35
N ASP A 146 -19.76 -28.86 5.42
CA ASP A 146 -19.26 -28.98 6.78
C ASP A 146 -19.84 -30.20 7.49
N ALA A 147 -19.04 -31.25 7.66
CA ALA A 147 -19.43 -32.47 8.36
C ALA A 147 -19.45 -32.35 9.90
N ASN A 148 -19.29 -31.15 10.47
CA ASN A 148 -19.40 -30.96 11.91
C ASN A 148 -20.82 -31.33 12.40
N PRO A 149 -20.95 -32.21 13.43
CA PRO A 149 -22.24 -32.69 13.91
C PRO A 149 -23.13 -31.63 14.58
N ALA A 150 -22.61 -30.41 14.80
CA ALA A 150 -23.44 -29.29 15.25
C ALA A 150 -24.38 -28.76 14.15
N LEU A 151 -24.13 -29.10 12.88
CA LEU A 151 -25.04 -28.82 11.77
C LEU A 151 -25.97 -30.00 11.51
N ALA A 152 -27.22 -29.73 11.16
CA ALA A 152 -28.20 -30.77 10.83
C ALA A 152 -27.88 -31.43 9.46
N SER A 153 -27.29 -30.67 8.54
CA SER A 153 -26.81 -31.12 7.24
C SER A 153 -25.47 -30.45 6.91
N PRO A 154 -24.54 -31.11 6.21
CA PRO A 154 -23.31 -30.47 5.74
C PRO A 154 -23.51 -29.26 4.81
N MET A 155 -24.69 -29.12 4.21
CA MET A 155 -25.06 -27.96 3.40
C MET A 155 -25.46 -26.73 4.24
N ASP A 156 -25.67 -26.88 5.55
CA ASP A 156 -26.24 -25.84 6.40
C ASP A 156 -25.22 -24.77 6.83
N PHE A 157 -23.94 -24.91 6.45
CA PHE A 157 -22.89 -23.95 6.80
C PHE A 157 -23.27 -22.52 6.42
N GLY A 158 -23.69 -22.30 5.17
CA GLY A 158 -24.10 -20.98 4.69
C GLY A 158 -25.31 -20.43 5.45
N ALA A 159 -26.30 -21.26 5.76
CA ALA A 159 -27.47 -20.85 6.54
C ALA A 159 -27.09 -20.49 8.00
N ALA A 160 -26.15 -21.23 8.59
CA ALA A 160 -25.61 -20.93 9.92
C ALA A 160 -24.84 -19.61 9.94
N LEU A 161 -24.03 -19.35 8.91
CA LEU A 161 -23.31 -18.09 8.74
C LEU A 161 -24.27 -16.89 8.64
N MET A 162 -25.37 -17.03 7.87
CA MET A 162 -26.39 -15.97 7.78
C MET A 162 -27.11 -15.74 9.10
N ARG A 163 -27.40 -16.81 9.87
CA ARG A 163 -27.98 -16.66 11.21
C ARG A 163 -27.06 -15.88 12.14
N LEU A 164 -25.74 -16.15 12.10
CA LEU A 164 -24.76 -15.40 12.89
C LEU A 164 -24.81 -13.90 12.55
N GLY A 165 -24.79 -13.56 11.25
CA GLY A 165 -24.88 -12.17 10.79
C GLY A 165 -26.18 -11.45 11.15
N ARG A 166 -27.34 -12.12 11.03
CA ARG A 166 -28.64 -11.58 11.47
C ARG A 166 -28.66 -11.33 12.98
N GLU A 167 -28.07 -12.23 13.75
CA GLU A 167 -27.99 -12.09 15.20
C GLU A 167 -27.12 -10.90 15.60
N SER A 168 -26.04 -10.63 14.85
CA SER A 168 -25.23 -9.41 15.02
C SER A 168 -26.03 -8.16 14.67
N ALA A 169 -26.73 -8.17 13.53
CA ALA A 169 -27.55 -7.07 13.04
C ALA A 169 -28.73 -6.73 13.97
N ALA A 170 -29.22 -7.71 14.73
CA ALA A 170 -30.24 -7.49 15.76
C ALA A 170 -29.71 -6.67 16.95
N LEU A 171 -28.40 -6.66 17.18
CA LEU A 171 -27.77 -5.88 18.26
C LEU A 171 -27.26 -4.52 17.76
N ARG A 172 -26.50 -4.49 16.67
CA ARG A 172 -25.95 -3.27 16.04
C ARG A 172 -25.87 -3.45 14.52
N PRO A 173 -25.86 -2.37 13.72
CA PRO A 173 -25.60 -2.47 12.28
C PRO A 173 -24.30 -3.25 11.98
N VAL A 174 -24.30 -3.99 10.86
CA VAL A 174 -23.19 -4.88 10.47
C VAL A 174 -22.59 -4.43 9.15
N ALA A 175 -21.26 -4.43 9.12
CA ALA A 175 -20.44 -4.38 7.93
C ALA A 175 -19.77 -5.73 7.74
N THR A 176 -19.48 -6.11 6.49
CA THR A 176 -18.68 -7.31 6.24
C THR A 176 -17.72 -7.13 5.07
N GLU A 177 -16.75 -8.04 5.02
CA GLU A 177 -15.85 -8.20 3.88
C GLU A 177 -16.61 -8.77 2.70
N TRP A 178 -16.38 -8.20 1.51
CA TRP A 178 -17.10 -8.53 0.30
C TRP A 178 -18.60 -8.48 0.52
N GLY A 179 -19.31 -9.45 -0.04
CA GLY A 179 -20.75 -9.52 -0.01
C GLY A 179 -21.26 -10.55 -1.00
N HIS A 180 -22.45 -11.03 -0.71
CA HIS A 180 -23.28 -11.79 -1.63
C HIS A 180 -24.73 -11.35 -1.40
N ASP A 181 -25.62 -11.74 -2.30
CA ASP A 181 -27.05 -11.42 -2.24
C ASP A 181 -27.68 -11.65 -0.85
N ARG A 182 -27.39 -12.77 -0.19
CA ARG A 182 -27.95 -13.06 1.15
C ARG A 182 -27.43 -12.14 2.26
N ALA A 183 -26.28 -11.50 2.10
CA ALA A 183 -25.73 -10.60 3.12
C ALA A 183 -26.52 -9.27 3.15
N LEU A 184 -27.21 -8.92 2.05
CA LEU A 184 -28.06 -7.73 1.96
C LEU A 184 -29.21 -7.74 2.98
N GLU A 185 -29.57 -8.91 3.50
CA GLU A 185 -30.63 -9.03 4.52
C GLU A 185 -30.24 -8.41 5.88
N PHE A 186 -28.94 -8.31 6.19
CA PHE A 186 -28.48 -7.87 7.51
C PHE A 186 -27.31 -6.89 7.49
N ALA A 187 -26.51 -6.84 6.42
CA ALA A 187 -25.35 -5.97 6.33
C ALA A 187 -25.74 -4.63 5.71
N VAL A 188 -25.45 -3.53 6.42
CA VAL A 188 -25.68 -2.17 5.91
C VAL A 188 -24.50 -1.64 5.08
N THR A 189 -23.32 -2.26 5.20
CA THR A 189 -22.17 -1.95 4.34
C THR A 189 -21.40 -3.19 3.91
N LEU A 190 -20.97 -3.22 2.65
CA LEU A 190 -20.26 -4.34 2.03
C LEU A 190 -18.90 -3.86 1.51
N ASN A 191 -17.81 -4.23 2.17
CA ASN A 191 -16.48 -3.76 1.80
C ASN A 191 -15.97 -4.50 0.55
N TYR A 192 -15.45 -3.78 -0.43
CA TYR A 192 -14.92 -4.33 -1.69
C TYR A 192 -15.94 -5.07 -2.57
N TRP A 193 -17.23 -5.02 -2.23
CA TRP A 193 -18.27 -5.67 -3.01
C TRP A 193 -18.56 -4.93 -4.33
N ALA A 194 -18.99 -5.69 -5.34
CA ALA A 194 -19.29 -5.20 -6.68
C ALA A 194 -18.11 -4.52 -7.41
N LEU A 195 -16.88 -4.75 -6.97
CA LEU A 195 -15.71 -4.17 -7.62
C LEU A 195 -15.42 -4.84 -8.98
N PRO A 196 -15.30 -4.05 -10.05
CA PRO A 196 -15.21 -4.57 -11.39
C PRO A 196 -13.86 -5.24 -11.63
N PRO A 197 -13.83 -6.36 -12.39
CA PRO A 197 -12.61 -6.99 -12.92
C PRO A 197 -11.58 -5.99 -13.42
N LEU A 198 -12.04 -4.96 -14.14
CA LEU A 198 -11.19 -3.96 -14.78
C LEU A 198 -10.71 -2.85 -13.83
N SER A 199 -11.08 -2.89 -12.56
CA SER A 199 -10.47 -2.05 -11.55
C SER A 199 -9.07 -2.57 -11.22
N PRO A 200 -8.06 -1.71 -11.02
CA PRO A 200 -6.76 -2.13 -10.49
C PRO A 200 -6.85 -2.81 -9.10
N ILE A 201 -8.05 -2.88 -8.50
CA ILE A 201 -8.32 -3.52 -7.20
C ILE A 201 -8.24 -5.06 -7.24
N HIS A 202 -8.35 -5.72 -8.40
CA HIS A 202 -8.16 -7.19 -8.49
C HIS A 202 -6.74 -7.67 -8.10
N VAL A 203 -5.82 -6.72 -7.87
CA VAL A 203 -4.52 -6.98 -7.28
C VAL A 203 -4.61 -7.48 -5.82
N ILE A 204 -5.70 -7.21 -5.09
CA ILE A 204 -5.87 -7.65 -3.69
C ILE A 204 -6.10 -9.18 -3.57
N THR A 205 -6.76 -9.82 -4.55
CA THR A 205 -7.05 -11.26 -4.48
C THR A 205 -5.91 -12.15 -5.00
N GLY A 206 -4.85 -11.55 -5.56
CA GLY A 206 -3.73 -12.30 -6.16
C GLY A 206 -4.11 -13.07 -7.43
N GLU A 207 -5.32 -12.89 -7.96
CA GLU A 207 -5.73 -13.46 -9.25
C GLU A 207 -5.09 -12.63 -10.36
N GLU A 208 -4.03 -13.19 -10.96
CA GLU A 208 -3.04 -12.45 -11.76
C GLU A 208 -3.61 -11.69 -12.95
N GLN A 209 -4.73 -12.13 -13.52
CA GLN A 209 -5.40 -11.45 -14.61
C GLN A 209 -6.87 -11.85 -14.54
N THR A 210 -7.74 -10.87 -14.68
CA THR A 210 -9.11 -11.17 -15.05
C THR A 210 -9.07 -11.99 -16.33
N PRO A 211 -9.85 -13.07 -16.47
CA PRO A 211 -9.83 -13.89 -17.69
C PRO A 211 -10.20 -13.08 -18.94
N TRP A 212 -10.78 -11.89 -18.75
CA TRP A 212 -11.12 -10.93 -19.77
C TRP A 212 -10.00 -9.89 -19.89
N ASN A 213 -9.36 -9.78 -21.05
CA ASN A 213 -8.58 -8.59 -21.35
C ASN A 213 -9.54 -7.39 -21.52
N GLY A 214 -9.07 -6.16 -21.32
CA GLY A 214 -9.92 -4.96 -21.35
C GLY A 214 -10.63 -4.66 -22.68
N GLU A 215 -10.39 -5.47 -23.71
CA GLU A 215 -11.06 -5.39 -25.01
C GLU A 215 -12.18 -6.44 -25.14
N GLU A 216 -12.05 -7.59 -24.49
CA GLU A 216 -12.99 -8.73 -24.56
C GLU A 216 -14.12 -8.65 -23.52
N GLY A 217 -13.92 -7.93 -22.41
CA GLY A 217 -14.89 -7.82 -21.33
C GLY A 217 -15.17 -6.37 -20.92
N ARG A 218 -16.41 -6.10 -20.50
CA ARG A 218 -16.81 -4.85 -19.83
C ARG A 218 -17.44 -5.17 -18.48
N SER A 219 -17.24 -4.30 -17.51
CA SER A 219 -17.78 -4.50 -16.17
C SER A 219 -19.10 -3.77 -16.01
N PHE A 220 -20.11 -4.49 -15.56
CA PHE A 220 -21.44 -3.93 -15.29
C PHE A 220 -21.79 -4.14 -13.82
N PRO A 221 -22.37 -3.13 -13.14
CA PRO A 221 -22.65 -3.19 -11.71
C PRO A 221 -23.97 -3.95 -11.40
N TYR A 222 -24.13 -5.17 -11.93
CA TYR A 222 -25.36 -5.95 -11.76
C TYR A 222 -25.73 -6.18 -10.29
N ALA A 223 -24.72 -6.42 -9.45
CA ALA A 223 -24.91 -6.60 -8.02
C ALA A 223 -25.55 -5.35 -7.36
N LEU A 224 -25.15 -4.14 -7.78
CA LEU A 224 -25.70 -2.89 -7.24
C LEU A 224 -27.14 -2.64 -7.71
N TYR A 225 -27.44 -3.00 -8.96
CA TYR A 225 -28.83 -2.97 -9.46
C TYR A 225 -29.74 -3.86 -8.64
N LEU A 226 -29.30 -5.08 -8.36
CA LEU A 226 -30.08 -6.06 -7.60
C LEU A 226 -30.18 -5.67 -6.11
N ALA A 227 -29.18 -4.99 -5.57
CA ALA A 227 -29.20 -4.52 -4.19
C ALA A 227 -30.20 -3.40 -3.94
N GLY A 228 -30.58 -2.62 -4.95
CA GLY A 228 -31.61 -1.59 -4.83
C GLY A 228 -31.36 -0.50 -3.77
N GLY A 229 -30.12 -0.37 -3.27
CA GLY A 229 -29.77 0.53 -2.16
C GLY A 229 -29.80 -0.12 -0.76
N ASP A 230 -30.11 -1.41 -0.64
CA ASP A 230 -30.22 -2.12 0.65
C ASP A 230 -28.92 -2.14 1.46
N ALA A 231 -27.77 -2.11 0.79
CA ALA A 231 -26.46 -2.01 1.42
C ALA A 231 -25.55 -1.04 0.65
N ALA A 232 -24.77 -0.26 1.38
CA ALA A 232 -23.79 0.65 0.78
C ALA A 232 -22.46 -0.09 0.52
N PRO A 233 -22.01 -0.21 -0.74
CA PRO A 233 -20.67 -0.71 -1.00
C PRO A 233 -19.63 0.26 -0.44
N GLN A 234 -18.50 -0.26 0.01
CA GLN A 234 -17.41 0.55 0.57
C GLN A 234 -16.06 0.11 0.01
N ILE A 235 -15.22 1.07 -0.37
CA ILE A 235 -13.81 0.84 -0.70
C ILE A 235 -12.96 1.39 0.44
N LEU A 236 -12.22 0.51 1.10
CA LEU A 236 -11.24 0.94 2.09
C LEU A 236 -9.94 1.38 1.40
N ASP A 237 -9.20 2.25 2.07
CA ASP A 237 -7.84 2.67 1.71
C ASP A 237 -7.71 3.20 0.27
N CYS A 238 -8.72 3.97 -0.15
CA CYS A 238 -8.82 4.51 -1.51
C CYS A 238 -7.80 5.62 -1.75
N ARG A 239 -6.58 5.25 -2.17
CA ARG A 239 -5.46 6.17 -2.43
C ARG A 239 -5.21 6.45 -3.91
N ASP A 240 -5.69 5.58 -4.78
CA ASP A 240 -5.47 5.69 -6.23
C ASP A 240 -6.63 6.45 -6.90
N PRO A 241 -6.35 7.39 -7.82
CA PRO A 241 -7.42 8.14 -8.46
C PRO A 241 -8.37 7.30 -9.33
N ALA A 242 -7.89 6.22 -9.96
CA ALA A 242 -8.75 5.31 -10.71
C ALA A 242 -9.64 4.51 -9.75
N TRP A 243 -9.13 4.16 -8.56
CA TRP A 243 -9.94 3.54 -7.50
C TRP A 243 -11.03 4.49 -7.04
N LEU A 244 -10.70 5.77 -6.83
CA LEU A 244 -11.68 6.76 -6.45
C LEU A 244 -12.74 6.97 -7.54
N ALA A 245 -12.34 7.07 -8.81
CA ALA A 245 -13.28 7.19 -9.91
C ALA A 245 -14.23 5.98 -10.00
N TRP A 246 -13.73 4.76 -9.79
CA TRP A 246 -14.58 3.57 -9.67
C TRP A 246 -15.48 3.62 -8.44
N ALA A 247 -14.95 4.00 -7.27
CA ALA A 247 -15.72 4.13 -6.05
C ALA A 247 -16.92 5.06 -6.27
N MET A 248 -16.66 6.22 -6.86
CA MET A 248 -17.70 7.21 -7.15
C MET A 248 -18.71 6.69 -8.15
N LEU A 249 -18.26 6.11 -9.27
CA LEU A 249 -19.16 5.54 -10.28
C LEU A 249 -20.10 4.47 -9.69
N LEU A 250 -19.61 3.68 -8.74
CA LEU A 250 -20.33 2.60 -8.07
C LEU A 250 -21.10 3.05 -6.81
N GLY A 251 -21.13 4.36 -6.51
CA GLY A 251 -21.84 4.88 -5.34
C GLY A 251 -21.23 4.40 -4.02
N CYS A 252 -19.96 3.98 -4.04
CA CYS A 252 -19.26 3.47 -2.88
C CYS A 252 -18.94 4.56 -1.87
N ARG A 253 -19.03 4.20 -0.59
CA ARG A 253 -18.32 4.92 0.47
C ARG A 253 -16.81 4.70 0.30
N VAL A 254 -16.02 5.70 0.62
CA VAL A 254 -14.55 5.63 0.58
C VAL A 254 -13.97 5.89 1.95
N SER A 255 -12.89 5.21 2.29
CA SER A 255 -12.08 5.55 3.46
C SER A 255 -10.61 5.68 3.09
N LEU A 256 -9.86 6.37 3.95
CA LEU A 256 -8.40 6.33 3.96
C LEU A 256 -7.94 5.54 5.17
N GLY A 257 -7.22 4.46 4.93
CA GLY A 257 -6.50 3.75 5.97
C GLY A 257 -5.23 4.49 6.31
N THR A 258 -5.04 4.72 7.59
CA THR A 258 -3.83 5.31 8.15
C THR A 258 -3.17 4.22 8.98
N ALA A 259 -2.22 3.49 8.39
CA ALA A 259 -1.43 2.50 9.13
C ALA A 259 -0.44 3.16 10.12
N SER A 260 -0.29 4.48 10.14
CA SER A 260 0.59 5.16 11.09
C SER A 260 0.11 6.57 11.43
N LEU A 261 0.58 7.04 12.59
CA LEU A 261 0.45 8.35 13.23
C LEU A 261 0.92 9.56 12.38
N ALA A 262 1.04 9.41 11.06
CA ALA A 262 1.65 10.36 10.14
C ALA A 262 0.69 11.41 9.55
N VAL A 263 -0.58 11.46 9.94
CA VAL A 263 -1.51 12.53 9.51
C VAL A 263 -1.30 13.82 10.29
N LYS A 264 -0.04 14.17 10.61
CA LYS A 264 0.25 15.45 11.24
C LYS A 264 0.35 16.54 10.17
N GLU A 265 1.03 16.28 9.03
CA GLU A 265 1.20 17.23 7.92
C GLU A 265 1.42 16.50 6.57
N GLY A 266 1.24 17.20 5.44
CA GLY A 266 1.57 16.71 4.10
C GLY A 266 0.41 16.06 3.32
N PRO A 267 0.68 15.51 2.12
CA PRO A 267 -0.32 15.01 1.16
C PRO A 267 -1.35 14.02 1.72
N ASP A 268 -0.98 13.18 2.69
CA ASP A 268 -1.93 12.23 3.31
C ASP A 268 -2.99 12.95 4.15
N ARG A 269 -2.63 14.07 4.83
CA ARG A 269 -3.61 14.94 5.51
C ARG A 269 -4.52 15.61 4.51
N GLU A 270 -3.97 16.10 3.39
CA GLU A 270 -4.77 16.75 2.34
C GLU A 270 -5.75 15.78 1.69
N ALA A 271 -5.30 14.55 1.39
CA ALA A 271 -6.16 13.47 0.90
C ALA A 271 -7.25 13.10 1.92
N SER A 272 -6.91 13.08 3.21
CA SER A 272 -7.88 12.81 4.29
C SER A 272 -8.96 13.88 4.38
N LEU A 273 -8.56 15.16 4.36
CA LEU A 273 -9.50 16.28 4.32
C LEU A 273 -10.36 16.24 3.06
N PHE A 274 -9.77 15.90 1.90
CA PHE A 274 -10.52 15.75 0.65
C PHE A 274 -11.58 14.65 0.74
N LEU A 275 -11.22 13.44 1.18
CA LEU A 275 -12.19 12.36 1.31
C LEU A 275 -13.26 12.67 2.35
N GLN A 276 -12.91 13.39 3.41
CA GLN A 276 -13.89 13.87 4.38
C GLN A 276 -14.90 14.82 3.72
N LEU A 277 -14.43 15.86 3.02
CA LEU A 277 -15.30 16.81 2.31
C LEU A 277 -16.16 16.11 1.24
N LEU A 278 -15.57 15.15 0.52
CA LEU A 278 -16.30 14.33 -0.44
C LEU A 278 -17.39 13.50 0.25
N ALA A 279 -17.08 12.85 1.36
CA ALA A 279 -18.05 12.04 2.11
C ALA A 279 -19.20 12.91 2.67
N GLU A 280 -18.90 14.09 3.20
CA GLU A 280 -19.89 15.06 3.66
C GLU A 280 -20.80 15.53 2.51
N ALA A 281 -20.20 15.87 1.38
CA ALA A 281 -20.94 16.29 0.18
C ALA A 281 -21.83 15.17 -0.37
N LEU A 282 -21.32 13.93 -0.43
CA LEU A 282 -22.10 12.76 -0.83
C LEU A 282 -23.26 12.48 0.13
N ALA A 283 -23.04 12.65 1.44
CA ALA A 283 -24.10 12.49 2.44
C ALA A 283 -25.19 13.55 2.27
N GLU A 284 -24.82 14.82 2.08
CA GLU A 284 -25.76 15.91 1.83
C GLU A 284 -26.55 15.72 0.53
N ALA A 285 -25.89 15.26 -0.53
CA ALA A 285 -26.54 14.93 -1.79
C ALA A 285 -27.50 13.73 -1.69
N GLY A 286 -27.53 13.04 -0.54
CA GLY A 286 -28.25 11.78 -0.37
C GLY A 286 -27.69 10.64 -1.23
N ALA A 287 -26.45 10.78 -1.71
CA ALA A 287 -25.84 9.79 -2.62
C ALA A 287 -25.56 8.46 -1.91
N ALA A 288 -25.30 8.50 -0.60
CA ALA A 288 -25.05 7.31 0.20
C ALA A 288 -26.31 6.44 0.31
N GLY A 289 -26.30 5.26 -0.31
CA GLY A 289 -27.42 4.31 -0.29
C GLY A 289 -28.48 4.58 -1.36
N ALA A 290 -28.27 5.54 -2.27
CA ALA A 290 -29.17 5.75 -3.39
C ALA A 290 -29.18 4.53 -4.32
N ALA A 291 -30.36 4.16 -4.83
CA ALA A 291 -30.49 3.04 -5.76
C ALA A 291 -29.90 3.40 -7.13
N LEU A 292 -29.13 2.50 -7.73
CA LEU A 292 -28.66 2.63 -9.12
C LEU A 292 -29.85 2.42 -10.07
N ARG A 293 -30.10 3.40 -10.94
CA ARG A 293 -31.22 3.44 -11.90
C ARG A 293 -30.79 3.14 -13.32
N ASP A 294 -29.65 3.67 -13.75
CA ASP A 294 -29.08 3.42 -15.07
C ASP A 294 -27.55 3.36 -15.04
N PHE A 295 -26.97 2.64 -16.00
CA PHE A 295 -25.54 2.48 -16.17
C PHE A 295 -25.22 2.26 -17.64
N ALA A 296 -24.36 3.11 -18.20
CA ALA A 296 -23.99 3.05 -19.60
C ALA A 296 -22.52 3.37 -19.80
N TYR A 297 -21.88 2.68 -20.73
CA TYR A 297 -20.59 3.09 -21.27
C TYR A 297 -20.80 4.13 -22.37
N LEU A 298 -20.33 5.35 -22.16
CA LEU A 298 -20.32 6.42 -23.16
C LEU A 298 -19.20 6.20 -24.19
N GLN A 299 -18.10 5.61 -23.74
CA GLN A 299 -16.98 5.10 -24.54
C GLN A 299 -16.39 3.86 -23.84
N PRO A 300 -15.52 3.07 -24.49
CA PRO A 300 -14.94 1.87 -23.86
C PRO A 300 -14.31 2.11 -22.47
N ARG A 301 -13.79 3.32 -22.23
CA ARG A 301 -13.17 3.71 -20.95
C ARG A 301 -13.85 4.92 -20.29
N VAL A 302 -15.10 5.22 -20.66
CA VAL A 302 -15.89 6.28 -20.03
C VAL A 302 -17.27 5.74 -19.73
N ALA A 303 -17.66 5.76 -18.45
CA ALA A 303 -18.92 5.19 -17.98
C ALA A 303 -19.74 6.23 -17.23
N ARG A 304 -21.06 6.09 -17.30
CA ARG A 304 -22.07 6.87 -16.59
C ARG A 304 -22.86 5.95 -15.69
N ALA A 305 -23.11 6.38 -14.46
CA ALA A 305 -24.09 5.80 -13.56
C ALA A 305 -25.11 6.87 -13.18
N GLU A 306 -26.40 6.53 -13.22
CA GLU A 306 -27.51 7.37 -12.77
C GLU A 306 -28.14 6.72 -11.55
N TYR A 307 -28.18 7.46 -10.45
CA TYR A 307 -28.83 7.10 -9.20
C TYR A 307 -30.08 7.94 -9.04
N GLU A 308 -30.87 7.68 -7.99
CA GLU A 308 -32.13 8.39 -7.72
C GLU A 308 -32.02 9.91 -7.66
N ASN A 309 -30.91 10.43 -7.14
CA ASN A 309 -30.72 11.84 -6.81
C ASN A 309 -29.40 12.42 -7.34
N HIS A 310 -28.63 11.64 -8.11
CA HIS A 310 -27.37 12.09 -8.67
C HIS A 310 -26.93 11.24 -9.85
N ARG A 311 -26.02 11.80 -10.65
CA ARG A 311 -25.38 11.16 -11.79
C ARG A 311 -23.87 11.27 -11.65
N ILE A 312 -23.15 10.21 -11.97
CA ILE A 312 -21.70 10.20 -12.06
C ILE A 312 -21.26 9.82 -13.48
N ILE A 313 -20.29 10.53 -14.03
CA ILE A 313 -19.52 10.12 -15.20
C ILE A 313 -18.08 9.89 -14.76
N ALA A 314 -17.49 8.74 -15.04
CA ALA A 314 -16.10 8.43 -14.74
C ALA A 314 -15.29 8.22 -16.02
N ASN A 315 -14.10 8.82 -16.08
CA ASN A 315 -13.16 8.73 -17.18
C ASN A 315 -11.94 7.90 -16.77
N PHE A 316 -11.85 6.69 -17.30
CA PHE A 316 -10.71 5.79 -17.12
C PHE A 316 -9.77 5.81 -18.33
N SER A 317 -9.98 6.69 -19.30
CA SER A 317 -9.11 6.81 -20.47
C SER A 317 -7.87 7.64 -20.16
N ALA A 318 -6.82 7.50 -20.98
CA ALA A 318 -5.61 8.31 -20.86
C ALA A 318 -5.82 9.78 -21.30
N ALA A 319 -6.92 10.06 -22.01
CA ALA A 319 -7.26 11.38 -22.51
C ALA A 319 -8.32 12.05 -21.62
N PRO A 320 -8.36 13.39 -21.55
CA PRO A 320 -9.48 14.09 -20.92
C PRO A 320 -10.82 13.80 -21.61
N TRP A 321 -11.89 13.73 -20.83
CA TRP A 321 -13.26 13.57 -21.35
C TRP A 321 -14.01 14.90 -21.33
N PRO A 322 -14.42 15.46 -22.47
CA PRO A 322 -15.08 16.76 -22.52
C PRO A 322 -16.47 16.73 -21.85
N LEU A 323 -16.82 17.82 -21.16
CA LEU A 323 -18.14 18.02 -20.58
C LEU A 323 -18.96 19.02 -21.41
N GLU A 324 -20.28 18.86 -21.40
CA GLU A 324 -21.21 19.70 -22.18
C GLU A 324 -21.18 21.17 -21.77
N ASP A 325 -20.94 21.45 -20.50
CA ASP A 325 -20.90 22.79 -19.92
C ASP A 325 -19.52 23.45 -20.00
N GLY A 326 -18.60 22.87 -20.76
CA GLY A 326 -17.21 23.29 -20.85
C GLY A 326 -16.34 22.64 -19.76
N GLY A 327 -15.06 22.48 -20.07
CA GLY A 327 -14.11 21.73 -19.24
C GLY A 327 -14.03 20.25 -19.62
N ALA A 328 -13.24 19.50 -18.86
CA ALA A 328 -13.04 18.08 -19.10
C ALA A 328 -12.75 17.32 -17.80
N ILE A 329 -13.26 16.08 -17.69
CA ILE A 329 -12.87 15.14 -16.65
C ILE A 329 -11.44 14.68 -16.93
N ALA A 330 -10.57 14.75 -15.91
CA ALA A 330 -9.20 14.28 -16.04
C ALA A 330 -9.13 12.76 -16.29
N PRO A 331 -8.02 12.25 -16.84
CA PRO A 331 -7.72 10.81 -16.81
C PRO A 331 -7.81 10.28 -15.37
N ASP A 332 -8.49 9.15 -15.20
CA ASP A 332 -8.82 8.54 -13.90
C ASP A 332 -9.53 9.55 -12.98
N GLY A 333 -10.53 10.22 -13.53
CA GLY A 333 -11.34 11.22 -12.86
C GLY A 333 -12.83 10.91 -12.94
N PHE A 334 -13.64 11.71 -12.26
CA PHE A 334 -15.10 11.62 -12.31
C PHE A 334 -15.75 13.02 -12.29
N ASP A 335 -17.02 13.09 -12.69
CA ASP A 335 -17.93 14.22 -12.57
C ASP A 335 -19.22 13.71 -11.93
N LEU A 336 -19.43 14.03 -10.66
CA LEU A 336 -20.66 13.81 -9.92
C LEU A 336 -21.51 15.08 -10.00
N ARG A 337 -22.80 14.92 -10.30
CA ARG A 337 -23.82 15.97 -10.25
C ARG A 337 -25.02 15.45 -9.48
N ALA A 338 -25.40 16.11 -8.40
CA ALA A 338 -26.59 15.79 -7.62
C ALA A 338 -27.70 16.80 -7.84
N ASP A 339 -28.94 16.37 -7.58
CA ASP A 339 -30.14 17.20 -7.73
C ASP A 339 -30.16 18.40 -6.77
N SER A 340 -29.41 18.29 -5.66
CA SER A 340 -29.16 19.41 -4.73
C SER A 340 -28.35 20.56 -5.35
N GLY A 341 -27.86 20.40 -6.57
CA GLY A 341 -26.95 21.32 -7.23
C GLY A 341 -25.50 21.13 -6.80
N LEU A 342 -25.19 20.10 -6.01
CA LEU A 342 -23.82 19.69 -5.73
C LEU A 342 -23.16 19.15 -7.01
N ARG A 343 -21.94 19.60 -7.27
CA ARG A 343 -21.05 19.01 -8.25
C ARG A 343 -19.69 18.73 -7.61
N ALA A 344 -19.15 17.54 -7.86
CA ALA A 344 -17.85 17.12 -7.34
C ALA A 344 -17.11 16.31 -8.38
N GLY A 345 -15.78 16.44 -8.45
CA GLY A 345 -15.03 15.65 -9.41
C GLY A 345 -13.55 15.96 -9.52
N ARG A 346 -12.92 15.31 -10.50
CA ARG A 346 -11.51 15.50 -10.86
C ARG A 346 -11.42 15.94 -12.32
N TYR A 347 -10.97 17.17 -12.54
CA TYR A 347 -11.05 17.86 -13.83
C TYR A 347 -9.67 18.26 -14.34
N VAL A 348 -9.61 18.63 -15.62
CA VAL A 348 -8.44 19.29 -16.24
C VAL A 348 -8.59 20.80 -16.06
N GLY A 349 -7.62 21.41 -15.39
CA GLY A 349 -7.49 22.86 -15.19
C GLY A 349 -6.94 23.57 -16.43
N GLN A 350 -6.92 24.91 -16.37
CA GLN A 350 -6.55 25.77 -17.52
C GLN A 350 -5.10 25.56 -18.01
N GLU A 351 -4.20 25.08 -17.16
CA GLU A 351 -2.80 24.76 -17.50
C GLU A 351 -2.56 23.25 -17.67
N GLY A 352 -3.62 22.45 -17.79
CA GLY A 352 -3.52 20.99 -17.80
C GLY A 352 -3.33 20.36 -16.41
N GLU A 353 -3.25 21.17 -15.35
CA GLU A 353 -3.22 20.71 -13.97
C GLU A 353 -4.48 19.92 -13.62
N ARG A 354 -4.34 18.89 -12.81
CA ARG A 354 -5.50 18.09 -12.37
C ARG A 354 -6.06 18.73 -11.12
N VAL A 355 -7.31 19.16 -11.21
CA VAL A 355 -7.98 19.89 -10.15
C VAL A 355 -9.10 19.04 -9.59
N LEU A 356 -9.03 18.72 -8.31
CA LEU A 356 -10.20 18.23 -7.58
C LEU A 356 -11.07 19.43 -7.26
N ALA A 357 -12.37 19.37 -7.56
CA ALA A 357 -13.26 20.50 -7.39
C ALA A 357 -14.63 20.12 -6.86
N PHE A 358 -15.17 21.02 -6.04
CA PHE A 358 -16.52 20.98 -5.47
C PHE A 358 -17.21 22.31 -5.75
N TRP A 359 -18.47 22.26 -6.13
CA TRP A 359 -19.33 23.44 -6.27
C TRP A 359 -20.74 23.13 -5.80
N ARG A 360 -21.42 24.14 -5.27
CA ARG A 360 -22.86 24.10 -5.03
C ARG A 360 -23.53 25.18 -5.87
N ALA A 361 -24.63 24.85 -6.54
CA ALA A 361 -25.39 25.81 -7.31
C ALA A 361 -25.78 27.03 -6.45
N GLY A 362 -25.38 28.23 -6.86
CA GLY A 362 -25.63 29.47 -6.13
C GLY A 362 -24.55 29.86 -5.11
N GLU A 363 -23.58 29.00 -4.82
CA GLU A 363 -22.44 29.31 -3.95
C GLU A 363 -21.16 29.45 -4.76
N THR A 364 -20.41 30.55 -4.56
CA THR A 364 -19.12 30.78 -5.24
C THR A 364 -17.96 30.03 -4.58
N GLN A 365 -18.25 28.99 -3.80
CA GLN A 365 -17.24 28.23 -3.08
C GLN A 365 -16.72 27.12 -3.99
N ALA A 366 -15.49 27.29 -4.47
CA ALA A 366 -14.77 26.27 -5.19
C ALA A 366 -13.55 25.84 -4.37
N TRP A 367 -13.52 24.56 -4.01
CA TRP A 367 -12.38 23.95 -3.35
C TRP A 367 -11.49 23.34 -4.41
N THR A 368 -10.29 23.85 -4.62
CA THR A 368 -9.36 23.30 -5.61
C THR A 368 -8.11 22.77 -4.96
N LEU A 369 -7.88 21.45 -5.08
CA LEU A 369 -6.60 20.84 -4.73
C LEU A 369 -5.72 20.81 -5.99
N ALA A 370 -4.68 21.63 -6.01
CA ALA A 370 -3.67 21.66 -7.07
C ALA A 370 -2.44 20.83 -6.65
N PRO A 371 -1.58 20.40 -7.58
CA PRO A 371 -0.28 19.84 -7.25
C PRO A 371 0.52 20.88 -6.43
N GLY A 372 0.62 20.67 -5.11
CA GLY A 372 1.26 21.60 -4.19
C GLY A 372 0.31 22.40 -3.28
N GLY A 373 -0.84 21.84 -2.88
CA GLY A 373 -1.66 22.34 -1.77
C GLY A 373 -3.05 22.87 -2.15
N PHE A 374 -3.78 23.37 -1.15
CA PHE A 374 -5.14 23.92 -1.32
C PHE A 374 -5.11 25.37 -1.84
N ASP A 375 -5.82 25.65 -2.95
CA ASP A 375 -6.29 27.00 -3.29
C ASP A 375 -7.80 27.04 -3.03
N LEU A 376 -8.20 27.68 -1.94
CA LEU A 376 -9.60 27.92 -1.57
C LEU A 376 -10.04 29.24 -2.17
N ARG A 377 -11.06 29.21 -3.04
CA ARG A 377 -11.71 30.41 -3.56
C ARG A 377 -13.09 30.55 -2.92
N LEU A 378 -13.21 31.48 -1.98
CA LEU A 378 -14.47 31.86 -1.32
C LEU A 378 -14.88 33.26 -1.78
N GLY A 379 -15.85 33.40 -2.70
CA GLY A 379 -16.53 34.68 -2.92
C GLY A 379 -15.60 35.90 -3.15
N GLY A 380 -14.50 35.73 -3.88
CA GLY A 380 -13.50 36.78 -4.14
C GLY A 380 -12.31 36.81 -3.17
N LEU A 381 -12.34 36.06 -2.07
CA LEU A 381 -11.20 35.80 -1.18
C LEU A 381 -10.44 34.55 -1.64
N ARG A 382 -9.14 34.74 -1.87
CA ARG A 382 -8.18 33.68 -2.19
C ARG A 382 -7.45 33.29 -0.91
N MET A 383 -7.68 32.08 -0.41
CA MET A 383 -6.89 31.51 0.67
C MET A 383 -6.02 30.40 0.09
N ARG A 384 -4.72 30.70 -0.03
CA ARG A 384 -3.71 29.71 -0.42
C ARG A 384 -3.18 29.08 0.87
N ALA A 385 -3.48 27.81 1.11
CA ALA A 385 -2.66 27.04 2.03
C ALA A 385 -1.40 26.70 1.25
N GLU A 386 -0.33 27.47 1.43
CA GLU A 386 0.96 27.00 0.95
C GLU A 386 1.24 25.67 1.67
N PRO A 387 1.63 24.60 0.96
CA PRO A 387 2.19 23.41 1.60
C PRO A 387 3.28 23.92 2.52
N PRO A 388 3.52 23.33 3.72
CA PRO A 388 4.44 23.89 4.71
C PRO A 388 5.65 24.43 3.98
N SER A 389 5.67 25.76 3.87
CA SER A 389 6.55 26.39 2.92
C SER A 389 7.91 26.30 3.58
N VAL A 390 8.63 25.21 3.30
CA VAL A 390 10.06 25.37 3.11
C VAL A 390 10.10 26.31 1.92
N LYS A 391 10.17 27.61 2.23
CA LYS A 391 10.28 28.68 1.23
C LYS A 391 11.22 28.16 0.14
N ARG A 392 10.93 28.43 -1.13
CA ARG A 392 11.96 28.38 -2.19
C ARG A 392 13.00 29.49 -1.90
N ASN A 393 13.61 29.46 -0.72
CA ASN A 393 14.86 30.10 -0.44
C ASN A 393 15.93 29.19 -1.06
N ASP A 394 17.04 29.76 -1.48
CA ASP A 394 18.19 29.01 -2.02
C ASP A 394 18.71 27.92 -1.04
N ALA A 395 18.22 27.89 0.21
CA ALA A 395 18.44 26.81 1.18
C ALA A 395 17.79 25.47 0.78
N GLY A 396 16.80 25.44 -0.10
CA GLY A 396 16.17 24.20 -0.60
C GLY A 396 17.05 23.35 -1.52
N ARG A 397 18.25 23.81 -1.86
CA ARG A 397 19.23 23.12 -2.71
C ARG A 397 20.51 22.71 -1.99
N ALA A 398 20.57 22.88 -0.67
CA ALA A 398 21.77 22.55 0.08
C ALA A 398 22.02 21.02 0.05
N ALA A 399 23.17 20.66 -0.48
CA ALA A 399 23.71 19.30 -0.43
C ALA A 399 24.68 19.16 0.74
N ALA A 400 24.89 17.93 1.18
CA ALA A 400 26.02 17.56 2.00
C ALA A 400 26.78 16.39 1.37
N LEU A 401 28.09 16.50 1.38
CA LEU A 401 29.00 15.44 0.99
C LEU A 401 29.37 14.67 2.26
N LEU A 402 28.96 13.42 2.31
CA LEU A 402 29.36 12.54 3.38
C LEU A 402 30.73 11.94 3.03
N ASP A 403 31.78 12.49 3.65
CA ASP A 403 33.17 12.18 3.32
C ASP A 403 34.06 12.05 4.56
N PHE A 404 34.31 10.81 4.95
CA PHE A 404 35.14 10.38 6.08
C PHE A 404 36.66 10.48 5.83
N GLY A 405 37.07 11.09 4.72
CA GLY A 405 38.48 11.20 4.34
C GLY A 405 39.11 9.86 3.95
N SER A 406 40.42 9.87 3.71
CA SER A 406 41.17 8.68 3.27
C SER A 406 41.34 7.59 4.34
N ALA A 407 40.89 7.83 5.58
CA ALA A 407 41.07 6.95 6.73
C ALA A 407 40.25 5.65 6.66
N LEU A 408 39.11 5.64 5.97
CA LEU A 408 38.37 4.42 5.64
C LEU A 408 39.06 3.73 4.46
N GLY A 409 40.07 2.90 4.74
CA GLY A 409 40.90 2.18 3.77
C GLY A 409 40.19 1.14 2.87
N GLY A 410 38.96 1.39 2.45
CA GLY A 410 38.13 0.50 1.63
C GLY A 410 37.26 1.20 0.58
N GLY A 411 37.39 2.53 0.40
CA GLY A 411 36.66 3.27 -0.63
C GLY A 411 37.13 2.91 -2.04
N ARG A 412 36.23 2.36 -2.86
CA ARG A 412 36.51 2.02 -4.28
C ARG A 412 36.52 3.21 -5.23
N LEU A 413 35.92 4.33 -4.82
CA LEU A 413 36.05 5.56 -5.57
C LEU A 413 37.49 6.03 -5.47
N SER A 414 38.13 6.24 -6.62
CA SER A 414 39.40 6.94 -6.65
C SER A 414 39.21 8.36 -6.12
N GLU A 415 40.30 9.00 -5.70
CA GLU A 415 40.27 10.41 -5.33
C GLU A 415 39.75 11.29 -6.48
N THR A 416 40.07 10.90 -7.72
CA THR A 416 39.53 11.50 -8.94
C THR A 416 38.01 11.34 -9.07
N ASP A 417 37.46 10.17 -8.75
CA ASP A 417 36.00 9.94 -8.79
C ASP A 417 35.28 10.75 -7.72
N ARG A 418 35.86 10.82 -6.50
CA ARG A 418 35.34 11.68 -5.42
C ARG A 418 35.34 13.15 -5.82
N ALA A 419 36.44 13.64 -6.40
CA ALA A 419 36.54 15.00 -6.90
C ALA A 419 35.53 15.28 -8.03
N SER A 420 35.31 14.31 -8.93
CA SER A 420 34.37 14.45 -10.04
C SER A 420 32.92 14.47 -9.57
N LEU A 421 32.56 13.64 -8.58
CA LEU A 421 31.25 13.70 -7.93
C LEU A 421 31.08 15.04 -7.21
N ALA A 422 32.05 15.47 -6.41
CA ALA A 422 31.99 16.76 -5.73
C ALA A 422 31.83 17.93 -6.72
N ALA A 423 32.51 17.87 -7.88
CA ALA A 423 32.38 18.87 -8.93
C ALA A 423 30.98 18.88 -9.58
N ALA A 424 30.40 17.71 -9.87
CA ALA A 424 29.03 17.62 -10.41
C ALA A 424 27.98 18.17 -9.44
N PHE A 425 28.27 18.10 -8.13
CA PHE A 425 27.40 18.66 -7.10
C PHE A 425 27.80 20.08 -6.65
N ALA A 426 28.82 20.70 -7.24
CA ALA A 426 29.33 22.00 -6.80
C ALA A 426 28.27 23.11 -6.84
N GLN A 427 27.32 23.02 -7.77
CA GLN A 427 26.17 23.93 -7.88
C GLN A 427 25.23 23.89 -6.66
N PHE A 428 25.25 22.80 -5.89
CA PHE A 428 24.49 22.63 -4.65
C PHE A 428 25.29 23.03 -3.39
N ARG A 429 26.52 23.55 -3.57
CA ARG A 429 27.43 24.02 -2.51
C ARG A 429 27.52 23.03 -1.34
N PRO A 430 27.98 21.79 -1.59
CA PRO A 430 27.90 20.74 -0.58
C PRO A 430 28.74 21.09 0.65
N GLU A 431 28.14 21.02 1.83
CA GLU A 431 28.88 21.01 3.09
C GLU A 431 29.49 19.62 3.28
N ARG A 432 30.76 19.56 3.71
CA ARG A 432 31.35 18.28 4.09
C ARG A 432 30.88 17.91 5.50
N ILE A 433 30.31 16.72 5.64
CA ILE A 433 30.00 16.12 6.93
C ILE A 433 30.81 14.83 7.11
N GLU A 434 31.34 14.62 8.30
CA GLU A 434 32.22 13.52 8.66
C GLU A 434 31.56 12.54 9.64
N THR A 435 30.45 12.93 10.29
CA THR A 435 29.75 12.07 11.27
C THR A 435 28.25 11.99 11.02
N PHE A 436 27.61 10.95 11.58
CA PHE A 436 26.15 10.84 11.54
C PHE A 436 25.47 11.89 12.44
N ASP A 437 26.13 12.29 13.53
CA ASP A 437 25.65 13.37 14.42
C ASP A 437 25.58 14.72 13.69
N GLU A 438 26.55 15.03 12.82
CA GLU A 438 26.52 16.24 11.99
C GLU A 438 25.34 16.24 11.01
N PHE A 439 25.00 15.07 10.46
CA PHE A 439 23.78 14.91 9.65
C PHE A 439 22.52 15.22 10.49
N GLU A 440 22.41 14.63 11.69
CA GLU A 440 21.25 14.79 12.58
C GLU A 440 21.10 16.18 13.20
N ALA A 441 22.19 16.94 13.32
CA ALA A 441 22.12 18.28 13.89
C ALA A 441 21.20 19.20 13.07
N GLU A 442 21.20 19.05 11.73
CA GLU A 442 20.47 19.95 10.83
C GLU A 442 19.86 19.25 9.59
N PRO A 443 19.08 18.16 9.73
CA PRO A 443 18.56 17.36 8.61
C PRO A 443 17.64 18.18 7.70
N ALA A 444 16.90 19.13 8.25
CA ALA A 444 16.00 20.02 7.50
C ALA A 444 16.76 20.99 6.58
N LYS A 445 18.04 21.26 6.84
CA LYS A 445 18.87 22.11 5.96
C LYS A 445 19.46 21.35 4.79
N ARG A 446 19.34 20.02 4.75
CA ARG A 446 19.98 19.17 3.76
C ARG A 446 18.90 18.44 2.97
N ARG A 447 18.87 18.68 1.65
CA ARG A 447 17.98 17.95 0.73
C ARG A 447 18.69 16.84 -0.01
N ILE A 448 20.01 16.93 -0.15
CA ILE A 448 20.82 15.93 -0.83
C ILE A 448 21.92 15.46 0.10
N LEU A 449 22.10 14.15 0.20
CA LEU A 449 23.25 13.53 0.85
C LEU A 449 23.96 12.64 -0.14
N VAL A 450 25.25 12.90 -0.37
CA VAL A 450 26.09 12.11 -1.26
C VAL A 450 27.02 11.22 -0.45
N ASN A 451 26.76 9.91 -0.45
CA ASN A 451 27.67 8.95 0.15
C ASN A 451 28.81 8.60 -0.81
N THR A 452 29.98 9.19 -0.55
CA THR A 452 31.20 8.98 -1.34
C THR A 452 31.93 7.67 -0.98
N HIS A 453 31.51 6.98 0.08
CA HIS A 453 32.15 5.77 0.61
C HIS A 453 31.43 4.49 0.22
N SER A 454 30.60 4.56 -0.82
CA SER A 454 29.94 3.40 -1.42
C SER A 454 29.07 2.65 -0.40
N GLN A 455 29.37 1.38 -0.16
CA GLN A 455 28.59 0.47 0.67
C GLN A 455 28.73 0.71 2.18
N ILE A 456 29.44 1.76 2.58
CA ILE A 456 29.75 2.04 3.97
C ILE A 456 28.84 3.17 4.44
N LEU A 457 28.02 2.89 5.45
CA LEU A 457 27.17 3.85 6.11
C LEU A 457 27.83 4.28 7.44
N PRO A 458 27.98 5.58 7.71
CA PRO A 458 28.40 6.05 9.02
C PRO A 458 27.31 5.79 10.04
N VAL A 459 27.74 5.39 11.23
CA VAL A 459 26.86 5.19 12.37
C VAL A 459 27.56 5.74 13.60
N ARG A 460 26.79 6.20 14.58
CA ARG A 460 27.32 6.78 15.83
C ARG A 460 28.12 5.76 16.61
N ALA A 461 27.59 4.55 16.70
CA ALA A 461 28.27 3.37 17.20
C ALA A 461 27.93 2.17 16.34
N LEU A 462 28.83 1.19 16.27
CA LEU A 462 28.58 0.01 15.45
C LEU A 462 27.28 -0.69 15.80
N ASN A 463 26.87 -0.73 17.08
CA ASN A 463 25.63 -1.35 17.52
C ASN A 463 24.38 -0.52 17.26
N ASP A 464 24.51 0.77 16.99
CA ASP A 464 23.39 1.69 16.78
C ASP A 464 22.98 1.79 15.30
N TRP A 465 23.67 1.06 14.42
CA TRP A 465 23.39 1.06 12.98
C TRP A 465 21.91 0.87 12.61
N PRO A 466 21.07 0.05 13.28
CA PRO A 466 19.67 -0.08 12.89
C PRO A 466 18.90 1.22 13.12
N ALA A 467 19.19 1.93 14.22
CA ALA A 467 18.55 3.19 14.54
C ALA A 467 19.00 4.31 13.59
N ASP A 468 20.30 4.35 13.26
CA ASP A 468 20.85 5.33 12.31
C ASP A 468 20.30 5.11 10.89
N VAL A 469 20.22 3.85 10.44
CA VAL A 469 19.57 3.51 9.17
C VAL A 469 18.10 3.94 9.16
N ALA A 470 17.36 3.68 10.24
CA ALA A 470 15.95 4.05 10.33
C ALA A 470 15.75 5.58 10.28
N ARG A 471 16.62 6.36 10.93
CA ARG A 471 16.56 7.83 10.89
C ARG A 471 16.92 8.39 9.52
N LEU A 472 17.94 7.84 8.87
CA LEU A 472 18.29 8.22 7.50
C LEU A 472 17.14 7.89 6.55
N ARG A 473 16.50 6.73 6.71
CA ARG A 473 15.32 6.34 5.96
C ARG A 473 14.16 7.32 6.18
N GLU A 474 13.85 7.67 7.41
CA GLU A 474 12.81 8.66 7.74
C GLU A 474 13.07 10.01 7.07
N TRP A 475 14.34 10.46 7.03
CA TRP A 475 14.74 11.66 6.30
C TRP A 475 14.51 11.55 4.78
N ILE A 476 14.85 10.41 4.17
CA ILE A 476 14.55 10.15 2.76
C ILE A 476 13.03 10.17 2.54
N GLU A 477 12.27 9.47 3.38
CA GLU A 477 10.81 9.41 3.30
C GLU A 477 10.17 10.81 3.43
N GLY A 478 10.79 11.73 4.18
CA GLY A 478 10.42 13.15 4.29
C GLY A 478 10.83 14.04 3.09
N GLY A 479 11.37 13.48 2.02
CA GLY A 479 11.77 14.21 0.82
C GLY A 479 13.27 14.49 0.71
N GLY A 480 14.10 13.70 1.38
CA GLY A 480 15.56 13.70 1.19
C GLY A 480 15.98 12.89 -0.04
N VAL A 481 17.10 13.27 -0.66
CA VAL A 481 17.71 12.54 -1.78
C VAL A 481 19.03 11.95 -1.31
N TRP A 482 19.07 10.63 -1.14
CA TRP A 482 20.30 9.90 -0.84
C TRP A 482 20.95 9.44 -2.13
N ILE A 483 22.24 9.72 -2.30
CA ILE A 483 23.01 9.31 -3.46
C ILE A 483 24.09 8.34 -3.03
N GLU A 484 24.13 7.18 -3.67
CA GLU A 484 25.14 6.17 -3.39
C GLU A 484 25.91 5.75 -4.62
N ALA A 485 27.24 5.80 -4.49
CA ALA A 485 28.17 5.35 -5.50
C ALA A 485 28.65 3.92 -5.20
N GLY A 486 28.02 2.90 -5.78
CA GLY A 486 28.52 1.52 -5.79
C GLY A 486 27.52 0.46 -5.37
N ARG A 487 28.01 -0.68 -4.87
CA ARG A 487 27.21 -1.93 -4.99
C ARG A 487 26.04 -2.07 -4.02
N TRP A 488 26.20 -1.88 -2.71
CA TRP A 488 25.21 -2.34 -1.72
C TRP A 488 25.00 -1.28 -0.62
N PRO A 489 23.86 -0.57 -0.63
CA PRO A 489 23.51 0.37 0.41
C PRO A 489 23.56 -0.23 1.79
N ALA A 490 24.24 0.48 2.69
CA ALA A 490 24.42 0.08 4.08
C ALA A 490 24.90 -1.37 4.26
N TRP A 491 25.80 -1.88 3.41
CA TRP A 491 26.35 -3.24 3.59
C TRP A 491 27.33 -3.32 4.76
N ASN A 492 28.03 -2.21 5.01
CA ASN A 492 28.92 -2.05 6.14
C ASN A 492 28.49 -0.81 6.93
N ALA A 493 28.62 -0.88 8.25
CA ALA A 493 28.53 0.25 9.14
C ALA A 493 29.94 0.66 9.54
N ALA A 494 30.23 1.97 9.57
CA ALA A 494 31.48 2.51 10.08
C ALA A 494 31.19 3.44 11.26
N ALA A 495 31.86 3.21 12.38
CA ALA A 495 31.80 4.09 13.55
C ALA A 495 33.20 4.62 13.87
N PRO A 496 33.31 5.80 14.52
CA PRO A 496 34.57 6.24 15.11
C PRO A 496 35.16 5.16 16.02
N GLY A 497 36.45 4.89 15.87
CA GLY A 497 37.20 3.97 16.71
C GLY A 497 37.21 4.45 18.15
N SER A 498 37.16 3.51 19.09
CA SER A 498 37.27 3.81 20.53
C SER A 498 38.72 4.06 20.97
N ASP A 499 39.69 3.87 20.07
CA ASP A 499 41.11 4.06 20.34
C ASP A 499 41.54 5.52 20.09
N GLU A 500 42.54 5.98 20.85
CA GLU A 500 43.09 7.35 20.76
C GLU A 500 43.70 7.68 19.38
N SER A 501 43.76 6.70 18.46
CA SER A 501 44.28 6.88 17.10
C SER A 501 43.33 7.63 16.16
N GLY A 502 42.05 7.82 16.54
CA GLY A 502 41.05 8.53 15.73
C GLY A 502 40.67 7.79 14.44
N GLY A 503 40.92 6.48 14.36
CA GLY A 503 40.57 5.64 13.21
C GLY A 503 39.08 5.34 13.10
N TRP A 504 38.66 4.69 12.02
CA TRP A 504 37.30 4.18 11.84
C TRP A 504 37.26 2.66 12.02
N THR A 505 36.26 2.17 12.76
CA THR A 505 35.97 0.73 12.83
C THR A 505 34.83 0.39 11.88
N VAL A 506 35.07 -0.55 10.96
CA VAL A 506 34.07 -0.98 9.97
C VAL A 506 33.56 -2.38 10.32
N ARG A 507 32.23 -2.55 10.35
CA ARG A 507 31.56 -3.83 10.54
C ARG A 507 30.66 -4.14 9.36
N ARG A 508 30.79 -5.35 8.80
CA ARG A 508 29.80 -5.85 7.84
C ARG A 508 28.47 -6.08 8.57
N ILE A 509 27.42 -5.37 8.15
CA ILE A 509 26.04 -5.56 8.62
C ILE A 509 25.19 -6.34 7.60
N GLY A 510 25.68 -6.47 6.37
CA GLY A 510 25.18 -7.42 5.38
C GLY A 510 23.76 -7.11 4.92
N GLN A 511 23.00 -8.18 4.65
CA GLN A 511 21.62 -8.12 4.17
C GLN A 511 20.71 -7.28 5.09
N ALA A 512 20.93 -7.35 6.41
CA ALA A 512 20.11 -6.62 7.38
C ALA A 512 20.24 -5.11 7.21
N GLY A 513 21.43 -4.60 6.88
CA GLY A 513 21.64 -3.18 6.60
C GLY A 513 20.81 -2.70 5.40
N PHE A 514 20.86 -3.48 4.32
CA PHE A 514 20.10 -3.23 3.11
C PHE A 514 18.58 -3.26 3.35
N GLU A 515 18.07 -4.27 4.08
CA GLU A 515 16.63 -4.39 4.38
C GLU A 515 16.12 -3.26 5.27
N ASN A 516 16.89 -2.83 6.27
CA ASN A 516 16.50 -1.70 7.11
C ASN A 516 16.52 -0.38 6.31
N PHE A 517 17.46 -0.25 5.36
CA PHE A 517 17.63 0.96 4.57
C PHE A 517 16.46 1.21 3.62
N TYR A 518 16.02 0.14 2.95
CA TYR A 518 14.90 0.22 2.01
C TYR A 518 13.53 -0.08 2.64
N GLY A 519 13.52 -0.66 3.84
CA GLY A 519 12.30 -0.99 4.55
C GLY A 519 11.59 -2.26 4.14
N GLU A 520 12.17 -3.01 3.21
CA GLU A 520 11.58 -4.19 2.63
C GLU A 520 12.63 -5.29 2.44
N ARG A 521 12.14 -6.54 2.34
CA ARG A 521 12.99 -7.69 2.04
C ARG A 521 13.36 -7.68 0.57
N CYS A 522 14.62 -7.39 0.28
CA CYS A 522 15.11 -7.34 -1.09
C CYS A 522 16.34 -8.22 -1.27
N TRP A 523 16.32 -9.13 -2.25
CA TRP A 523 17.33 -10.16 -2.34
C TRP A 523 18.59 -9.67 -3.05
N ILE A 524 19.71 -9.76 -2.35
CA ILE A 524 21.02 -9.57 -2.95
C ILE A 524 21.35 -10.84 -3.73
N SER A 525 21.43 -10.72 -5.06
CA SER A 525 21.80 -11.85 -5.92
C SER A 525 23.15 -12.43 -5.48
N ARG A 526 23.28 -13.75 -5.51
CA ARG A 526 24.54 -14.43 -5.17
C ARG A 526 25.67 -13.89 -6.06
N ARG A 527 26.87 -13.80 -5.48
CA ARG A 527 28.09 -13.39 -6.19
C ARG A 527 28.19 -14.21 -7.47
N ARG A 528 28.21 -13.56 -8.63
CA ARG A 528 28.43 -14.23 -9.92
C ARG A 528 29.76 -14.98 -9.86
N GLU A 529 29.77 -16.22 -10.33
CA GLU A 529 30.97 -17.07 -10.36
C GLU A 529 32.04 -16.51 -11.31
N THR A 530 31.60 -15.80 -12.37
CA THR A 530 32.49 -15.08 -13.28
C THR A 530 32.66 -13.63 -12.86
N PRO A 531 33.91 -13.09 -12.84
CA PRO A 531 34.15 -11.67 -12.64
C PRO A 531 33.32 -10.83 -13.64
N PRO A 532 32.58 -9.81 -13.19
CA PRO A 532 31.79 -9.00 -14.09
C PRO A 532 32.72 -8.23 -15.04
N GLN A 533 32.32 -8.13 -16.31
CA GLN A 533 33.07 -7.44 -17.36
C GLN A 533 32.38 -6.14 -17.70
N PRO A 534 33.10 -5.08 -18.11
CA PRO A 534 32.47 -3.87 -18.62
C PRO A 534 31.56 -4.18 -19.82
N ARG A 535 30.31 -3.70 -19.80
CA ARG A 535 29.35 -3.82 -20.91
C ARG A 535 28.82 -2.46 -21.33
N PRO A 536 28.51 -2.24 -22.62
CA PRO A 536 27.94 -1.00 -23.11
C PRO A 536 26.68 -0.60 -22.35
N LEU A 537 26.61 0.67 -21.98
CA LEU A 537 25.44 1.27 -21.33
C LEU A 537 24.38 1.65 -22.36
N LYS A 538 23.11 1.56 -21.94
CA LYS A 538 21.95 1.97 -22.72
C LYS A 538 20.96 2.71 -21.84
N ALA A 539 20.53 3.88 -22.29
CA ALA A 539 19.52 4.67 -21.61
C ALA A 539 18.13 4.04 -21.75
N SER A 540 17.38 4.03 -20.65
CA SER A 540 15.98 3.62 -20.65
C SER A 540 15.09 4.70 -21.27
N ALA A 541 13.82 4.39 -21.51
CA ALA A 541 12.83 5.39 -21.91
C ALA A 541 12.67 6.52 -20.87
N LEU A 542 12.82 6.19 -19.58
CA LEU A 542 12.81 7.20 -18.52
C LEU A 542 14.10 8.03 -18.54
N GLY A 543 15.26 7.39 -18.68
CA GLY A 543 16.55 8.08 -18.80
C GLY A 543 16.54 9.12 -19.93
N ARG A 544 16.00 8.76 -21.10
CA ARG A 544 15.86 9.67 -22.25
C ARG A 544 14.94 10.88 -22.01
N ARG A 545 14.02 10.80 -21.04
CA ARG A 545 13.15 11.92 -20.64
C ARG A 545 13.80 12.80 -19.57
N VAL A 546 14.62 12.21 -18.71
CA VAL A 546 15.20 12.85 -17.53
C VAL A 546 16.53 13.53 -17.85
N LEU A 547 17.38 12.82 -18.59
CA LEU A 547 18.76 13.22 -18.89
C LEU A 547 18.85 14.00 -20.20
N SER A 548 19.81 14.92 -20.28
CA SER A 548 20.11 15.68 -21.48
C SER A 548 20.67 14.80 -22.59
N ALA A 549 20.52 15.25 -23.84
CA ALA A 549 21.05 14.52 -25.00
C ALA A 549 22.57 14.34 -24.93
N GLU A 550 23.30 15.31 -24.36
CA GLU A 550 24.75 15.25 -24.17
C GLU A 550 25.13 14.17 -23.15
N THR A 551 24.51 14.18 -21.97
CA THR A 551 24.72 13.17 -20.93
C THR A 551 24.36 11.77 -21.41
N LEU A 552 23.26 11.63 -22.18
CA LEU A 552 22.87 10.36 -22.79
C LEU A 552 23.93 9.86 -23.78
N ALA A 553 24.40 10.72 -24.69
CA ALA A 553 25.43 10.35 -25.65
C ALA A 553 26.73 9.92 -24.95
N ALA A 554 27.13 10.64 -23.90
CA ALA A 554 28.32 10.33 -23.12
C ALA A 554 28.18 9.03 -22.31
N LEU A 555 27.00 8.73 -21.76
CA LEU A 555 26.74 7.46 -21.09
C LEU A 555 26.73 6.29 -22.08
N GLU A 556 26.00 6.41 -23.19
CA GLU A 556 25.85 5.34 -24.19
C GLU A 556 27.15 5.05 -24.97
N SER A 557 28.13 5.97 -24.95
CA SER A 557 29.47 5.74 -25.49
C SER A 557 30.41 4.97 -24.55
N GLN A 558 29.97 4.63 -23.34
CA GLN A 558 30.80 3.99 -22.31
C GLN A 558 30.34 2.56 -22.00
N ALA A 559 31.27 1.78 -21.47
CA ALA A 559 31.00 0.47 -20.91
C ALA A 559 31.26 0.50 -19.40
N ALA A 560 30.34 -0.07 -18.62
CA ALA A 560 30.44 -0.10 -17.16
C ALA A 560 30.35 -1.53 -16.63
N ILE A 561 30.99 -1.78 -15.50
CA ILE A 561 30.78 -2.98 -14.70
C ILE A 561 29.54 -2.73 -13.85
N VAL A 562 28.41 -3.37 -14.17
CA VAL A 562 27.23 -3.35 -13.28
C VAL A 562 27.37 -4.48 -12.27
N THR A 563 27.52 -4.09 -11.02
CA THR A 563 27.66 -5.00 -9.89
C THR A 563 26.28 -5.35 -9.38
N VAL A 564 25.89 -6.61 -9.63
CA VAL A 564 24.75 -7.34 -9.06
C VAL A 564 23.66 -6.40 -8.49
N PRO A 565 22.68 -5.96 -9.28
CA PRO A 565 21.58 -5.18 -8.71
C PRO A 565 20.84 -6.02 -7.66
N PRO A 566 20.20 -5.39 -6.64
CA PRO A 566 19.22 -6.09 -5.84
C PRO A 566 18.18 -6.65 -6.81
N MET A 567 18.00 -7.97 -6.79
CA MET A 567 16.95 -8.58 -7.57
C MET A 567 15.64 -8.31 -6.86
N ASP A 568 14.57 -8.12 -7.62
CA ASP A 568 13.22 -8.00 -7.06
C ASP A 568 13.09 -6.79 -6.12
N PHE A 569 13.67 -5.64 -6.49
CA PHE A 569 13.35 -4.37 -5.84
C PHE A 569 12.18 -3.70 -6.58
N PRO A 570 10.92 -3.94 -6.19
CA PRO A 570 9.77 -3.31 -6.82
C PRO A 570 9.87 -1.78 -6.73
N GLY A 571 9.58 -1.10 -7.84
CA GLY A 571 9.57 0.37 -7.88
C GLY A 571 10.90 1.03 -8.25
N ALA A 572 11.99 0.28 -8.49
CA ALA A 572 13.21 0.86 -9.04
C ALA A 572 12.95 1.44 -10.45
N LEU A 573 13.40 2.67 -10.67
CA LEU A 573 13.24 3.42 -11.91
C LEU A 573 14.59 3.50 -12.63
N PRO A 574 14.90 2.57 -13.55
CA PRO A 574 16.17 2.58 -14.25
C PRO A 574 16.23 3.76 -15.22
N LEU A 575 17.32 4.52 -15.17
CA LEU A 575 17.64 5.58 -16.13
C LEU A 575 18.64 5.08 -17.18
N CYS A 576 19.58 4.26 -16.76
CA CYS A 576 20.59 3.66 -17.62
C CYS A 576 20.93 2.25 -17.13
N ALA A 577 21.07 1.30 -18.05
CA ALA A 577 21.34 -0.11 -17.75
C ALA A 577 22.31 -0.71 -18.77
N ASN A 578 22.86 -1.88 -18.47
CA ASN A 578 23.52 -2.73 -19.46
C ASN A 578 22.95 -4.16 -19.38
N ALA A 579 23.55 -5.10 -20.11
CA ALA A 579 23.12 -6.51 -20.12
C ALA A 579 23.20 -7.20 -18.74
N ASP A 580 23.94 -6.63 -17.79
CA ASP A 580 24.15 -7.17 -16.45
C ASP A 580 23.21 -6.57 -15.38
N GLY A 581 22.47 -5.50 -15.73
CA GLY A 581 21.46 -4.88 -14.88
C GLY A 581 21.45 -3.36 -14.96
N ASP A 582 20.78 -2.74 -13.99
CA ASP A 582 20.65 -1.29 -13.90
C ASP A 582 21.94 -0.64 -13.39
N TYR A 583 22.45 0.34 -14.15
CA TYR A 583 23.66 1.09 -13.82
C TYR A 583 23.34 2.37 -13.06
N LEU A 584 22.40 3.17 -13.56
CA LEU A 584 21.88 4.36 -12.90
C LEU A 584 20.39 4.18 -12.68
N MET A 585 19.96 4.23 -11.43
CA MET A 585 18.55 4.02 -11.06
C MET A 585 18.13 4.93 -9.91
N VAL A 586 16.84 5.22 -9.87
CA VAL A 586 16.19 5.97 -8.79
C VAL A 586 15.23 5.02 -8.07
N HIS A 587 15.30 4.94 -6.75
CA HIS A 587 14.33 4.24 -5.92
C HIS A 587 13.50 5.27 -5.16
N PRO A 588 12.23 5.49 -5.53
CA PRO A 588 11.33 6.32 -4.75
C PRO A 588 11.14 5.73 -3.36
N LEU A 589 11.24 6.57 -2.32
CA LEU A 589 11.03 6.17 -0.93
C LEU A 589 10.36 7.32 -0.18
N GLY A 590 9.08 7.15 0.14
CA GLY A 590 8.23 8.24 0.63
C GLY A 590 8.15 9.39 -0.38
N TYR A 591 8.50 10.60 0.06
CA TYR A 591 8.60 11.81 -0.79
C TYR A 591 9.99 12.03 -1.38
N GLY A 592 10.98 11.24 -0.97
CA GLY A 592 12.36 11.34 -1.43
C GLY A 592 12.76 10.15 -2.29
N ALA A 593 14.07 10.01 -2.48
CA ALA A 593 14.59 8.93 -3.29
C ALA A 593 16.01 8.53 -2.93
N ILE A 594 16.34 7.28 -3.26
CA ILE A 594 17.71 6.78 -3.31
C ILE A 594 18.14 6.74 -4.77
N VAL A 595 19.16 7.53 -5.13
CA VAL A 595 19.80 7.51 -6.44
C VAL A 595 21.06 6.65 -6.35
N ARG A 596 21.13 5.59 -7.15
CA ARG A 596 22.22 4.61 -7.07
C ARG A 596 22.97 4.48 -8.38
N LEU A 597 24.30 4.45 -8.28
CA LEU A 597 25.19 3.90 -9.29
C LEU A 597 25.47 2.42 -8.96
N GLY A 598 24.83 1.50 -9.68
CA GLY A 598 24.92 0.05 -9.48
C GLY A 598 26.24 -0.58 -9.91
N GLY A 599 27.31 0.20 -10.10
CA GLY A 599 28.55 -0.25 -10.73
C GLY A 599 29.77 0.60 -10.39
N ASP A 600 30.90 0.27 -10.99
CA ASP A 600 32.08 1.13 -10.94
C ASP A 600 31.80 2.40 -11.77
N PRO A 601 32.15 3.60 -11.27
CA PRO A 601 31.83 4.86 -11.94
C PRO A 601 32.52 4.95 -13.30
N VAL A 602 31.80 5.50 -14.27
CA VAL A 602 32.34 5.89 -15.58
C VAL A 602 32.40 7.42 -15.67
N ALA A 603 33.15 7.99 -16.62
CA ALA A 603 33.42 9.42 -16.68
C ALA A 603 32.16 10.29 -16.80
N ALA A 604 31.09 9.77 -17.41
CA ALA A 604 29.80 10.49 -17.55
C ALA A 604 28.86 10.33 -16.34
N ALA A 605 29.19 9.47 -15.37
CA ALA A 605 28.31 9.19 -14.23
C ALA A 605 28.02 10.42 -13.35
N PRO A 606 28.99 11.30 -13.05
CA PRO A 606 28.72 12.48 -12.22
C PRO A 606 27.70 13.44 -12.85
N ALA A 607 27.81 13.74 -14.14
CA ALA A 607 26.87 14.60 -14.86
C ALA A 607 25.45 14.01 -14.83
N ALA A 608 25.32 12.70 -15.09
CA ALA A 608 24.04 12.00 -15.04
C ALA A 608 23.40 12.00 -13.65
N LEU A 609 24.21 11.88 -12.58
CA LEU A 609 23.73 11.99 -11.22
C LEU A 609 23.21 13.40 -10.91
N GLY A 610 23.95 14.44 -11.32
CA GLY A 610 23.52 15.84 -11.14
C GLY A 610 22.16 16.11 -11.80
N GLU A 611 22.02 15.75 -13.08
CA GLU A 611 20.76 15.92 -13.82
C GLU A 611 19.60 15.10 -13.23
N THR A 612 19.88 13.89 -12.72
CA THR A 612 18.87 13.05 -12.06
C THR A 612 18.35 13.72 -10.78
N VAL A 613 19.24 14.29 -9.98
CA VAL A 613 18.89 14.98 -8.73
C VAL A 613 18.11 16.25 -9.01
N GLU A 614 18.51 17.03 -10.03
CA GLU A 614 17.71 18.17 -10.48
C GLU A 614 16.32 17.73 -10.91
N ALA A 615 16.19 16.65 -11.68
CA ALA A 615 14.88 16.15 -12.09
C ALA A 615 14.00 15.72 -10.91
N ILE A 616 14.59 15.18 -9.83
CA ILE A 616 13.88 14.87 -8.59
C ILE A 616 13.44 16.16 -7.89
N LEU A 617 14.35 17.11 -7.68
CA LEU A 617 14.07 18.35 -6.95
C LEU A 617 13.08 19.27 -7.68
N ASP A 618 13.10 19.25 -9.02
CA ASP A 618 12.17 20.01 -9.87
C ASP A 618 10.83 19.28 -10.08
N GLY A 619 10.65 18.08 -9.51
CA GLY A 619 9.44 17.27 -9.67
C GLY A 619 9.24 16.70 -11.09
N ARG A 620 10.25 16.76 -11.96
CA ARG A 620 10.25 16.13 -13.29
C ARG A 620 10.24 14.61 -13.21
N LEU A 621 10.76 14.07 -12.10
CA LEU A 621 10.62 12.67 -11.69
C LEU A 621 9.53 12.62 -10.62
N ALA A 622 8.31 12.25 -11.01
CA ALA A 622 7.17 12.14 -10.10
C ALA A 622 7.36 10.97 -9.13
N LEU A 623 8.06 11.23 -8.03
CA LEU A 623 8.32 10.25 -6.96
C LEU A 623 7.05 9.90 -6.16
N ASP A 624 5.99 10.69 -6.30
CA ASP A 624 4.69 10.54 -5.64
C ASP A 624 3.65 9.76 -6.48
N SER A 625 3.98 9.37 -7.71
CA SER A 625 3.03 8.70 -8.61
C SER A 625 2.59 7.31 -8.09
N PRO A 626 1.29 7.04 -7.88
CA PRO A 626 0.79 5.72 -7.45
C PRO A 626 1.22 4.54 -8.33
N ALA A 627 1.56 4.81 -9.61
CA ALA A 627 1.90 3.80 -10.61
C ALA A 627 3.11 2.92 -10.25
N TRP A 628 4.05 3.39 -9.42
CA TRP A 628 5.22 2.59 -9.01
C TRP A 628 5.02 1.80 -7.71
N ARG A 629 3.92 2.04 -6.96
CA ARG A 629 3.52 1.19 -5.83
C ARG A 629 2.78 -0.08 -6.28
N ALA A 630 2.21 -0.07 -7.49
CA ALA A 630 1.47 -1.20 -8.06
C ALA A 630 2.26 -2.51 -8.28
N PRO A 631 3.57 -2.53 -8.58
CA PRO A 631 4.36 -3.76 -8.69
C PRO A 631 4.67 -4.44 -7.36
N LEU A 632 4.58 -3.73 -6.21
CA LEU A 632 4.88 -4.31 -4.88
C LEU A 632 3.94 -5.46 -4.52
N CYS A 633 2.66 -5.37 -4.90
CA CYS A 633 1.70 -6.45 -4.68
C CYS A 633 1.93 -7.67 -5.59
N ARG A 634 2.71 -7.55 -6.68
CA ARG A 634 2.90 -8.63 -7.67
C ARG A 634 3.93 -9.69 -7.28
N GLN A 635 5.01 -9.35 -6.56
CA GLN A 635 6.13 -10.29 -6.36
C GLN A 635 6.01 -11.22 -5.14
N VAL A 636 5.16 -10.90 -4.16
CA VAL A 636 4.94 -11.77 -2.99
C VAL A 636 4.12 -13.03 -3.36
N SER A 637 3.29 -12.96 -4.41
CA SER A 637 2.43 -14.07 -4.90
C SER A 637 3.21 -15.19 -5.62
N LEU A 638 4.30 -14.86 -6.32
CA LEU A 638 4.92 -15.76 -7.31
C LEU A 638 5.78 -16.91 -6.75
N ARG A 639 6.10 -16.96 -5.45
CA ARG A 639 7.01 -18.00 -4.88
C ARG A 639 6.35 -19.09 -4.05
N GLY A 640 5.01 -19.15 -4.03
CA GLY A 640 4.25 -20.17 -3.30
C GLY A 640 4.12 -21.55 -3.99
N ARG A 641 4.46 -21.70 -5.27
CA ARG A 641 4.39 -22.99 -5.97
C ARG A 641 5.76 -23.67 -6.02
N SER A 642 6.10 -24.42 -4.98
CA SER A 642 7.02 -25.55 -5.17
C SER A 642 6.30 -26.57 -6.05
N MET A 643 6.73 -26.72 -7.31
CA MET A 643 6.39 -27.92 -8.06
C MET A 643 6.86 -29.14 -7.27
N PRO A 644 6.02 -30.17 -7.05
CA PRO A 644 6.50 -31.41 -6.47
C PRO A 644 7.57 -31.97 -7.40
N ARG A 645 8.77 -32.20 -6.85
CA ARG A 645 9.76 -33.05 -7.49
C ARG A 645 9.13 -34.43 -7.63
N SER A 646 8.82 -34.83 -8.85
CA SER A 646 8.46 -36.20 -9.16
C SER A 646 9.70 -37.06 -8.99
N ASP A 647 9.86 -37.66 -7.82
CA ASP A 647 10.73 -38.82 -7.66
C ASP A 647 10.05 -39.98 -8.39
N ALA A 648 10.52 -40.23 -9.62
CA ALA A 648 10.20 -41.43 -10.37
C ALA A 648 10.76 -42.65 -9.63
N LYS A 649 9.89 -43.35 -8.89
CA LYS A 649 10.05 -44.77 -8.62
C LYS A 649 8.80 -45.52 -9.03
N THR A 650 9.01 -46.28 -10.10
CA THR A 650 8.21 -47.34 -10.70
C THR A 650 7.48 -48.25 -9.70
N SER A 651 6.15 -48.26 -9.78
CA SER A 651 5.25 -49.42 -9.55
C SER A 651 3.90 -49.00 -10.14
N GLY A 652 3.46 -49.46 -11.31
CA GLY A 652 3.28 -50.85 -11.71
C GLY A 652 1.85 -51.27 -11.39
N LEU A 653 0.91 -51.07 -12.33
CA LEU A 653 -0.36 -51.79 -12.61
C LEU A 653 -1.47 -50.87 -13.20
N PRO A 654 -2.46 -51.43 -13.93
CA PRO A 654 -2.72 -51.03 -15.32
C PRO A 654 -3.94 -50.11 -15.50
N ILE A 655 -3.91 -49.38 -16.61
CA ILE A 655 -5.05 -48.65 -17.17
C ILE A 655 -6.06 -49.68 -17.65
N ALA A 656 -7.25 -49.68 -17.05
CA ALA A 656 -8.42 -50.36 -17.58
C ALA A 656 -9.05 -49.50 -18.67
N ASP A 657 -9.28 -50.13 -19.81
CA ASP A 657 -10.03 -49.63 -20.95
C ASP A 657 -11.42 -49.12 -20.52
N ASN A 658 -11.80 -47.96 -21.04
CA ASN A 658 -13.14 -47.42 -20.90
C ASN A 658 -13.83 -47.54 -22.27
N PRO A 659 -14.83 -48.42 -22.44
CA PRO A 659 -15.59 -48.51 -23.68
C PRO A 659 -16.95 -47.82 -23.58
N HIS A 660 -17.39 -47.28 -24.72
CA HIS A 660 -18.74 -46.85 -25.10
C HIS A 660 -19.20 -45.48 -24.58
N ASP A 661 -19.43 -44.50 -25.47
CA ASP A 661 -20.49 -44.38 -26.49
C ASP A 661 -21.90 -44.35 -25.89
N GLY A 662 -22.62 -43.29 -26.30
CA GLY A 662 -23.90 -42.80 -25.79
C GLY A 662 -25.06 -43.79 -25.72
N ILE A 663 -26.12 -43.33 -25.05
CA ILE A 663 -27.52 -43.39 -25.50
C ILE A 663 -28.36 -42.38 -24.69
N GLU A 664 -29.16 -41.62 -25.45
CA GLU A 664 -30.36 -40.80 -25.16
C GLU A 664 -30.33 -39.62 -24.17
#